data_AF-A0A350CJ58-F1
#
_entry.id   AF-A0A350CJ58-F1
#
_cell.length_a   1.000
_cell.length_b   1.000
_cell.length_c   1.000
_cell.angle_alpha   90.00
_cell.angle_beta   90.00
_cell.angle_gamma   90.00
#
_symmetry.space_group_name_H-M   'P 1'
#
loop_
_entity.id
_entity.type
_entity.pdbx_description
1 polymer ?
#
loop_
_entity_poly.entity_id
_entity_poly.type
_entity_poly.pdbx_seq_one_letter_code
_entity_poly.pdbx_strand_id
1 'polypeptide(L)'
;MKFAREFTLVLLLLLLAFPAAVLRAQETAPADRTGQRERFVPADELETIFARDGRGVMLKRQQFQELLQKARQASDLTGPLPLVVEQAELTVTPLVQQATVKLRLQIRQFVNAWQTLRIPVGNLAVERAELGGQAALIARDPAEPGTLLLAHEAPGSFVVELTMSTPLAQAGSDLAAAFQLPGTAATHLTVNCPAGRQLVVNDRQLDRPTAIEQPADYRVPVGNAADVRLRWVTQQRETEVQRLVFVTTGAQLEYRPQSLHWTGESVISVFGGAISRLTAVVPPGFEVVSVESAGLESWTLEDDSERQGGTQVVLTWRQPVQGDRIIRLNGVVVFSQDTVTADGAAGSAADNARRDAVPTVTFRDVASHSGRLIIRHEAGLRLSAEVSGGIRAISAEDAGISSEAIVFEFWQQQYGLQIGVRPRDREVLAEVNAELSFADELAVLKHSHLIEVLNLPLFEIPLQLPADWQLTAVRSGETELRWTPGNTPGAIVVHPLQPIQPGALWELRVELSRTLADPEVEQRLQIPSVLAPAVSVIGGSWRLKADEDLVISPLQLSGLTAISGTGNDQVFRSEGSGVAGELAIQRKTAQLASRSVLRTWADARQQAVDAELSVDVLAGTIRSLDLRVAESLGEALRFEVKSVGVVPGMATQRLTGPVRIVEQSAGAVADGLRSFQLRLDRRFAGSLTLFVEVSQPRTKNSPIAAPAIRLANAVRQHGVLVFEALPEQSLQALLTAEIPGLSAEDAAVVAAPPAESSRRTALVYRFVQPDYAFQVQDTTYATSVVPSAVCQSMNNVCVLSDTGTVQRRCSMRLQTSGVQSLRFRLPNEDSYLWSTVLDGEPVEVRREGENYLVALPAGDQMQHDLEVLFESAADGDEFRRQTQVPLQLLMDAGTQRAVSVDVLQQDWAVHYPEDSLILGVESPYRAKERLDRSGWLSTLGQLRLPTWSDVSSRLGVFGLYLLLLFVGTVLCLRRRWKSLTGTVAVLLIVSLLSMSGSNLRTVRSRVQMMQGHWGWSDVAPDAAVPDFMAPQANSQVVAPMANEPVPADMSGMMGGMGG
;
A
#
# COMPACT_ATOMS: atom_id res chain seq x y z
N MET A 1 -21.58 -59.45 30.44
CA MET A 1 -22.48 -58.29 30.60
C MET A 1 -21.91 -57.14 31.48
N LYS A 2 -20.58 -56.97 31.56
CA LYS A 2 -19.94 -55.75 32.11
C LYS A 2 -19.01 -55.02 31.12
N PHE A 3 -18.61 -55.64 30.01
CA PHE A 3 -17.76 -55.00 28.99
C PHE A 3 -18.52 -54.26 27.87
N ALA A 4 -19.83 -54.48 27.71
CA ALA A 4 -20.65 -53.78 26.70
C ALA A 4 -21.24 -52.45 27.20
N ARG A 5 -21.01 -52.10 28.47
CA ARG A 5 -21.55 -50.90 29.13
C ARG A 5 -20.50 -49.79 29.31
N GLU A 6 -19.22 -50.11 29.15
CA GLU A 6 -18.11 -49.15 29.24
C GLU A 6 -17.77 -48.55 27.87
N PHE A 7 -18.01 -49.26 26.76
CA PHE A 7 -17.74 -48.75 25.41
C PHE A 7 -18.77 -47.71 24.92
N THR A 8 -20.00 -47.77 25.42
CA THR A 8 -21.07 -46.79 25.12
C THR A 8 -20.99 -45.53 25.99
N LEU A 9 -20.28 -45.59 27.13
CA LEU A 9 -20.15 -44.48 28.08
C LEU A 9 -18.95 -43.57 27.74
N VAL A 10 -17.92 -44.11 27.10
CA VAL A 10 -16.75 -43.35 26.60
C VAL A 10 -17.08 -42.57 25.32
N LEU A 11 -17.98 -43.08 24.46
CA LEU A 11 -18.41 -42.37 23.25
C LEU A 11 -19.39 -41.22 23.54
N LEU A 12 -20.10 -41.26 24.67
CA LEU A 12 -21.03 -40.20 25.10
C LEU A 12 -20.33 -39.08 25.91
N LEU A 13 -19.17 -39.36 26.52
CA LEU A 13 -18.38 -38.39 27.30
C LEU A 13 -17.40 -37.56 26.45
N LEU A 14 -17.13 -37.98 25.21
CA LEU A 14 -16.28 -37.26 24.24
C LEU A 14 -17.07 -36.28 23.34
N LEU A 15 -18.40 -36.29 23.42
CA LEU A 15 -19.30 -35.40 22.67
C LEU A 15 -19.88 -34.23 23.50
N LEU A 16 -19.41 -34.06 24.74
CA LEU A 16 -19.86 -33.02 25.69
C LEU A 16 -18.75 -32.07 26.18
N ALA A 17 -17.63 -31.97 25.45
CA ALA A 17 -16.52 -31.06 25.78
C ALA A 17 -16.32 -29.98 24.70
N PHE A 18 -16.67 -28.73 25.08
CA PHE A 18 -16.42 -27.40 24.48
C PHE A 18 -17.38 -26.82 23.42
N PRO A 19 -17.66 -25.50 23.43
CA PRO A 19 -17.24 -24.43 24.37
C PRO A 19 -18.38 -23.56 24.95
N ALA A 20 -18.22 -23.12 26.21
CA ALA A 20 -18.93 -21.98 26.79
C ALA A 20 -17.93 -21.13 27.58
N ALA A 21 -17.49 -20.02 26.98
CA ALA A 21 -16.69 -18.99 27.65
C ALA A 21 -16.99 -17.62 27.00
N VAL A 22 -18.08 -16.99 27.45
CA VAL A 22 -18.32 -15.56 27.29
C VAL A 22 -18.68 -15.06 28.69
N LEU A 23 -17.74 -14.39 29.34
CA LEU A 23 -17.96 -13.64 30.57
C LEU A 23 -17.46 -12.21 30.30
N ARG A 24 -18.43 -11.32 30.12
CA ARG A 24 -18.25 -9.87 30.13
C ARG A 24 -17.81 -9.45 31.53
N ALA A 25 -16.66 -8.80 31.62
CA ALA A 25 -16.28 -8.03 32.80
C ALA A 25 -17.07 -6.72 32.81
N GLN A 26 -17.71 -6.45 33.95
CA GLN A 26 -18.49 -5.25 34.21
C GLN A 26 -17.60 -4.25 34.96
N GLU A 27 -17.57 -3.05 34.41
CA GLU A 27 -16.76 -1.90 34.75
C GLU A 27 -17.22 -1.27 36.07
N THR A 28 -16.33 -1.17 37.06
CA THR A 28 -16.52 -0.36 38.26
C THR A 28 -15.87 1.00 38.07
N ALA A 29 -16.67 2.07 38.07
CA ALA A 29 -16.20 3.44 38.08
C ALA A 29 -15.56 3.81 39.44
N PRO A 30 -14.42 4.52 39.47
CA PRO A 30 -13.88 5.11 40.68
C PRO A 30 -14.45 6.52 40.93
N ALA A 31 -14.64 6.85 42.20
CA ALA A 31 -15.05 8.17 42.67
C ALA A 31 -13.87 9.18 42.65
N ASP A 32 -14.24 10.40 42.28
CA ASP A 32 -13.49 11.63 41.99
C ASP A 32 -12.47 12.11 43.04
N ARG A 33 -11.26 12.54 42.59
CA ARG A 33 -10.40 13.55 43.25
C ARG A 33 -9.50 14.30 42.26
N THR A 34 -9.89 15.55 41.96
CA THR A 34 -9.08 16.70 41.49
C THR A 34 -8.21 16.50 40.23
N GLY A 35 -8.75 16.94 39.09
CA GLY A 35 -8.21 16.73 37.75
C GLY A 35 -6.79 17.27 37.53
N GLN A 36 -5.85 16.35 37.31
CA GLN A 36 -4.68 16.60 36.48
C GLN A 36 -5.14 16.60 35.02
N ARG A 37 -4.97 17.73 34.32
CA ARG A 37 -5.19 17.81 32.87
C ARG A 37 -4.00 17.17 32.15
N GLU A 38 -4.14 15.92 31.74
CA GLU A 38 -3.21 15.30 30.80
C GLU A 38 -3.57 15.78 29.38
N ARG A 39 -2.62 16.40 28.68
CA ARG A 39 -2.73 16.76 27.25
C ARG A 39 -1.69 15.98 26.48
N PHE A 40 -2.13 15.28 25.43
CA PHE A 40 -1.24 14.59 24.51
C PHE A 40 -0.72 15.62 23.49
N VAL A 41 0.60 15.70 23.34
CA VAL A 41 1.27 16.62 22.42
C VAL A 41 2.09 15.76 21.44
N PRO A 42 1.85 15.87 20.12
CA PRO A 42 2.67 15.24 19.08
C PRO A 42 4.16 15.66 19.20
N ALA A 43 5.09 14.78 18.82
CA ALA A 43 6.54 15.02 19.02
C ALA A 43 7.06 16.26 18.28
N ASP A 44 6.40 16.61 17.19
CA ASP A 44 6.60 17.73 16.28
C ASP A 44 6.04 19.07 16.81
N GLU A 45 5.10 19.05 17.77
CA GLU A 45 4.55 20.26 18.41
C GLU A 45 5.23 20.59 19.75
N LEU A 46 6.17 19.75 20.20
CA LEU A 46 6.83 19.84 21.50
C LEU A 46 7.65 21.13 21.62
N GLU A 47 8.41 21.49 20.58
CA GLU A 47 9.25 22.71 20.54
C GLU A 47 8.43 24.00 20.66
N THR A 48 7.24 24.03 20.07
CA THR A 48 6.36 25.20 20.07
C THR A 48 5.80 25.50 21.48
N ILE A 49 5.62 24.46 22.30
CA ILE A 49 5.20 24.61 23.71
C ILE A 49 6.37 25.08 24.58
N PHE A 50 7.58 24.53 24.38
CA PHE A 50 8.77 24.97 25.11
C PHE A 50 9.16 26.42 24.81
N ALA A 51 8.99 26.87 23.57
CA ALA A 51 9.22 28.27 23.17
C ALA A 51 8.26 29.26 23.86
N ARG A 52 7.07 28.80 24.29
CA ARG A 52 6.03 29.65 24.88
C ARG A 52 6.19 29.86 26.39
N ASP A 53 6.66 28.83 27.11
CA ASP A 53 6.76 28.87 28.58
C ASP A 53 8.18 29.12 29.12
N GLY A 54 9.20 29.11 28.26
CA GLY A 54 10.53 29.72 28.48
C GLY A 54 11.41 29.15 29.60
N ARG A 55 10.88 28.37 30.56
CA ARG A 55 11.63 27.72 31.64
C ARG A 55 10.93 26.44 32.11
N GLY A 56 11.53 25.28 31.84
CA GLY A 56 11.07 24.00 32.34
C GLY A 56 12.04 22.86 32.02
N VAL A 57 12.05 21.81 32.86
CA VAL A 57 12.85 20.60 32.65
C VAL A 57 11.90 19.45 32.34
N MET A 58 12.18 18.72 31.25
CA MET A 58 11.37 17.57 30.87
C MET A 58 11.69 16.39 31.80
N LEU A 59 10.69 15.93 32.55
CA LEU A 59 10.82 14.83 33.48
C LEU A 59 10.02 13.64 33.00
N LYS A 60 10.56 12.43 33.17
CA LYS A 60 9.76 11.21 32.98
C LYS A 60 8.62 11.23 33.99
N ARG A 61 7.44 10.75 33.60
CA ARG A 61 6.22 10.72 34.46
C ARG A 61 6.51 10.13 35.85
N GLN A 62 7.29 9.06 35.89
CA GLN A 62 7.70 8.41 37.14
C GLN A 62 8.54 9.35 38.03
N GLN A 63 9.52 10.05 37.45
CA GLN A 63 10.34 11.04 38.19
C GLN A 63 9.50 12.22 38.68
N PHE A 64 8.56 12.72 37.87
CA PHE A 64 7.65 13.78 38.28
C PHE A 64 6.77 13.37 39.46
N GLN A 65 6.21 12.15 39.41
CA GLN A 65 5.40 11.61 40.51
C GLN A 65 6.22 11.39 41.78
N GLU A 66 7.44 10.87 41.66
CA GLU A 66 8.37 10.73 42.78
C GLU A 66 8.72 12.09 43.41
N LEU A 67 9.04 13.09 42.58
CA LEU A 67 9.35 14.45 43.04
C LEU A 67 8.13 15.12 43.69
N LEU A 68 6.93 14.94 43.13
CA LEU A 68 5.70 15.45 43.70
C LEU A 68 5.37 14.79 45.05
N GLN A 69 5.67 13.50 45.19
CA GLN A 69 5.50 12.77 46.44
C GLN A 69 6.51 13.23 47.50
N LYS A 70 7.77 13.44 47.12
CA LYS A 70 8.80 14.04 48.00
C LYS A 70 8.43 15.47 48.42
N ALA A 71 7.92 16.29 47.50
CA ALA A 71 7.49 17.65 47.79
C ALA A 71 6.29 17.70 48.75
N ARG A 72 5.32 16.78 48.60
CA ARG A 72 4.20 16.63 49.55
C ARG A 72 4.68 16.19 50.94
N GLN A 73 5.67 15.31 51.02
CA GLN A 73 6.27 14.89 52.30
C GLN A 73 7.07 16.00 53.00
N ALA A 74 7.62 16.97 52.26
CA ALA A 74 8.39 18.09 52.81
C ALA A 74 7.53 19.25 53.37
N SER A 75 6.20 19.23 53.16
CA SER A 75 5.29 20.35 53.51
C SER A 75 4.89 20.44 54.99
N ASP A 76 5.25 19.47 55.83
CA ASP A 76 4.93 19.44 57.27
C ASP A 76 6.15 19.76 58.17
N LEU A 77 6.85 20.88 57.91
CA LEU A 77 7.94 21.33 58.79
C LEU A 77 7.49 22.48 59.69
N THR A 78 7.05 22.14 60.89
CA THR A 78 6.74 23.11 61.96
C THR A 78 7.93 23.19 62.93
N GLY A 79 8.83 24.17 62.73
CA GLY A 79 9.98 24.42 63.61
C GLY A 79 10.55 25.83 63.41
N PRO A 80 11.16 26.46 64.43
CA PRO A 80 11.41 27.90 64.43
C PRO A 80 12.51 28.40 63.46
N LEU A 81 13.41 27.55 62.92
CA LEU A 81 14.34 27.87 61.81
C LEU A 81 14.93 26.56 61.21
N PRO A 82 14.85 26.31 59.89
CA PRO A 82 15.31 25.06 59.27
C PRO A 82 16.84 24.98 59.04
N LEU A 83 17.53 26.12 58.98
CA LEU A 83 18.96 26.25 58.70
C LEU A 83 19.55 27.46 59.45
N VAL A 84 20.73 27.30 60.08
CA VAL A 84 21.41 28.34 60.86
C VAL A 84 22.91 28.35 60.55
N VAL A 85 23.50 29.54 60.42
CA VAL A 85 24.96 29.72 60.34
C VAL A 85 25.52 29.81 61.76
N GLU A 86 26.33 28.84 62.17
CA GLU A 86 26.91 28.75 63.52
C GLU A 86 28.11 29.66 63.70
N GLN A 87 29.00 29.72 62.69
CA GLN A 87 30.25 30.47 62.75
C GLN A 87 30.66 30.93 61.35
N ALA A 88 31.26 32.11 61.27
CA ALA A 88 31.86 32.64 60.06
C ALA A 88 33.33 33.03 60.31
N GLU A 89 34.24 32.44 59.55
CA GLU A 89 35.65 32.82 59.54
C GLU A 89 35.96 33.49 58.21
N LEU A 90 36.51 34.70 58.28
CA LEU A 90 36.82 35.51 57.11
C LEU A 90 38.28 35.87 57.09
N THR A 91 38.96 35.62 55.98
CA THR A 91 40.35 36.07 55.75
C THR A 91 40.39 37.01 54.56
N VAL A 92 40.91 38.22 54.76
CA VAL A 92 41.07 39.22 53.70
C VAL A 92 42.55 39.47 53.43
N THR A 93 42.96 39.27 52.18
CA THR A 93 44.33 39.48 51.72
C THR A 93 44.35 40.52 50.60
N PRO A 94 44.98 41.69 50.80
CA PRO A 94 45.12 42.68 49.73
C PRO A 94 46.15 42.22 48.69
N LEU A 95 45.79 42.30 47.40
CA LEU A 95 46.69 42.15 46.25
C LEU A 95 46.94 43.54 45.61
N VAL A 96 47.48 43.56 44.39
CA VAL A 96 47.86 44.81 43.69
C VAL A 96 46.64 45.67 43.31
N GLN A 97 45.56 45.06 42.77
CA GLN A 97 44.37 45.78 42.28
C GLN A 97 43.05 45.31 42.92
N GLN A 98 43.08 44.24 43.70
CA GLN A 98 41.91 43.64 44.32
C GLN A 98 42.29 43.00 45.66
N ALA A 99 41.35 42.76 46.54
CA ALA A 99 41.55 41.95 47.74
C ALA A 99 40.82 40.62 47.57
N THR A 100 41.51 39.52 47.88
CA THR A 100 40.89 38.21 47.97
C THR A 100 40.26 38.05 49.35
N VAL A 101 39.02 37.58 49.35
CA VAL A 101 38.18 37.39 50.52
C VAL A 101 37.83 35.91 50.59
N LYS A 102 38.39 35.19 51.56
CA LYS A 102 38.08 33.78 51.84
C LYS A 102 37.11 33.71 53.00
N LEU A 103 35.88 33.27 52.74
CA LEU A 103 34.82 33.11 53.72
C LEU A 103 34.58 31.62 53.96
N ARG A 104 34.71 31.19 55.21
CA ARG A 104 34.39 29.84 55.67
C ARG A 104 33.20 29.90 56.63
N LEU A 105 32.08 29.31 56.23
CA LEU A 105 30.85 29.27 57.00
C LEU A 105 30.64 27.87 57.56
N GLN A 106 30.45 27.75 58.87
CA GLN A 106 29.95 26.53 59.51
C GLN A 106 28.44 26.66 59.65
N ILE A 107 27.69 25.75 59.03
CA ILE A 107 26.24 25.80 58.94
C ILE A 107 25.67 24.52 59.54
N ARG A 108 24.56 24.64 60.28
CA ARG A 108 23.75 23.51 60.74
C ARG A 108 22.37 23.57 60.11
N GLN A 109 22.01 22.49 59.43
CA GLN A 109 20.68 22.28 58.89
C GLN A 109 19.93 21.23 59.72
N PHE A 110 18.72 21.57 60.14
CA PHE A 110 17.92 20.73 61.04
C PHE A 110 16.91 19.85 60.30
N VAL A 111 16.60 20.20 59.06
CA VAL A 111 15.55 19.54 58.26
C VAL A 111 16.16 18.81 57.08
N ASN A 112 15.60 17.64 56.77
CA ASN A 112 15.98 16.85 55.60
C ASN A 112 15.15 17.28 54.39
N ALA A 113 15.46 18.46 53.86
CA ALA A 113 14.77 19.09 52.73
C ALA A 113 15.69 20.13 52.10
N TRP A 114 15.45 20.45 50.82
CA TRP A 114 16.15 21.56 50.16
C TRP A 114 15.95 22.87 50.92
N GLN A 115 17.05 23.49 51.33
CA GLN A 115 17.12 24.79 51.96
C GLN A 115 18.03 25.70 51.17
N THR A 116 17.73 27.00 51.19
CA THR A 116 18.55 28.03 50.55
C THR A 116 19.10 28.97 51.61
N LEU A 117 20.43 29.12 51.63
CA LEU A 117 21.11 30.15 52.41
C LEU A 117 21.32 31.39 51.55
N ARG A 118 20.84 32.53 52.03
CA ARG A 118 21.06 33.85 51.42
C ARG A 118 22.35 34.45 51.99
N ILE A 119 23.31 34.75 51.12
CA ILE A 119 24.59 35.34 51.47
C ILE A 119 24.69 36.70 50.75
N PRO A 120 24.64 37.84 51.45
CA PRO A 120 24.89 39.12 50.82
C PRO A 120 26.36 39.19 50.38
N VAL A 121 26.57 39.49 49.11
CA VAL A 121 27.88 39.55 48.46
C VAL A 121 28.09 40.92 47.80
N GLY A 122 27.54 41.98 48.40
CA GLY A 122 27.69 43.36 47.92
C GLY A 122 29.17 43.73 47.70
N ASN A 123 29.51 44.14 46.48
CA ASN A 123 30.86 44.39 45.97
C ASN A 123 31.85 43.21 45.98
N LEU A 124 31.35 41.98 46.17
CA LEU A 124 32.15 40.75 46.10
C LEU A 124 31.84 39.96 44.82
N ALA A 125 32.87 39.71 44.02
CA ALA A 125 32.83 38.76 42.91
C ALA A 125 33.14 37.35 43.41
N VAL A 126 32.27 36.38 43.10
CA VAL A 126 32.47 34.98 43.50
C VAL A 126 33.43 34.32 42.52
N GLU A 127 34.59 33.88 43.00
CA GLU A 127 35.60 33.18 42.19
C GLU A 127 35.47 31.65 42.32
N ARG A 128 35.14 31.17 43.52
CA ARG A 128 35.00 29.73 43.82
C ARG A 128 34.03 29.53 44.98
N ALA A 129 33.19 28.50 44.90
CA ALA A 129 32.27 28.11 45.97
C ALA A 129 32.29 26.59 46.17
N GLU A 130 32.57 26.16 47.39
CA GLU A 130 32.68 24.75 47.75
C GLU A 130 31.88 24.42 48.99
N LEU A 131 31.33 23.21 49.01
CA LEU A 131 30.63 22.61 50.14
C LEU A 131 31.28 21.25 50.41
N GLY A 132 31.88 21.08 51.59
CA GLY A 132 32.59 19.84 51.94
C GLY A 132 33.70 19.45 50.96
N GLY A 133 34.34 20.43 50.30
CA GLY A 133 35.40 20.21 49.30
C GLY A 133 34.91 19.87 47.87
N GLN A 134 33.59 19.92 47.61
CA GLN A 134 33.00 19.77 46.28
C GLN A 134 32.35 21.07 45.81
N ALA A 135 32.18 21.26 44.51
CA ALA A 135 31.53 22.47 43.97
C ALA A 135 30.12 22.66 44.55
N ALA A 136 29.86 23.84 45.11
CA ALA A 136 28.58 24.16 45.74
C ALA A 136 27.52 24.57 44.69
N LEU A 137 26.27 24.18 44.92
CA LEU A 137 25.14 24.64 44.10
C LEU A 137 24.76 26.06 44.51
N ILE A 138 25.14 27.03 43.68
CA ILE A 138 24.90 28.46 43.92
C ILE A 138 24.16 29.13 42.76
N ALA A 139 23.39 30.18 43.07
CA ALA A 139 22.75 31.06 42.10
C ALA A 139 22.74 32.50 42.64
N ARG A 140 22.56 33.52 41.78
CA ARG A 140 22.21 34.87 42.25
C ARG A 140 20.71 34.98 42.46
N ASP A 141 20.28 35.68 43.51
CA ASP A 141 18.85 35.95 43.71
C ASP A 141 18.36 36.88 42.59
N PRO A 142 17.39 36.48 41.75
CA PRO A 142 16.87 37.33 40.69
C PRO A 142 16.14 38.58 41.20
N ALA A 143 15.67 38.57 42.45
CA ALA A 143 15.04 39.75 43.08
C ALA A 143 16.07 40.71 43.70
N GLU A 144 17.25 40.20 44.08
CA GLU A 144 18.32 40.95 44.73
C GLU A 144 19.69 40.53 44.14
N PRO A 145 20.18 41.19 43.07
CA PRO A 145 21.42 40.79 42.37
C PRO A 145 22.68 40.74 43.24
N GLY A 146 22.69 41.50 44.35
CA GLY A 146 23.74 41.53 45.37
C GLY A 146 23.72 40.34 46.34
N THR A 147 22.77 39.42 46.22
CA THR A 147 22.60 38.25 47.11
C THR A 147 22.91 36.95 46.37
N LEU A 148 23.75 36.11 46.97
CA LEU A 148 24.03 34.75 46.54
C LEU A 148 23.10 33.76 47.27
N LEU A 149 22.46 32.88 46.53
CA LEU A 149 21.67 31.76 47.03
C LEU A 149 22.52 30.50 46.97
N LEU A 150 22.76 29.86 48.11
CA LEU A 150 23.40 28.56 48.21
C LEU A 150 22.37 27.51 48.59
N ALA A 151 22.22 26.46 47.78
CA ALA A 151 21.22 25.41 47.98
C ALA A 151 21.84 24.12 48.54
N HIS A 152 21.19 23.53 49.53
CA HIS A 152 21.62 22.27 50.16
C HIS A 152 20.44 21.46 50.71
N GLU A 153 20.49 20.13 50.63
CA GLU A 153 19.36 19.23 51.00
C GLU A 153 19.56 18.49 52.32
N ALA A 154 20.78 18.04 52.62
CA ALA A 154 21.01 17.09 53.71
C ALA A 154 21.01 17.76 55.10
N PRO A 155 20.40 17.13 56.13
CA PRO A 155 20.49 17.62 57.50
C PRO A 155 21.89 17.36 58.08
N GLY A 156 22.30 18.17 59.05
CA GLY A 156 23.59 18.04 59.72
C GLY A 156 24.42 19.31 59.65
N SER A 157 25.66 19.23 60.14
CA SER A 157 26.64 20.31 60.08
C SER A 157 27.53 20.17 58.85
N PHE A 158 27.72 21.27 58.11
CA PHE A 158 28.59 21.31 56.95
C PHE A 158 29.35 22.64 56.87
N VAL A 159 30.43 22.64 56.09
CA VAL A 159 31.30 23.79 55.89
C VAL A 159 31.18 24.24 54.44
N VAL A 160 30.91 25.54 54.26
CA VAL A 160 30.94 26.22 52.97
C VAL A 160 32.20 27.07 52.91
N GLU A 161 32.98 26.90 51.85
CA GLU A 161 34.17 27.71 51.57
C GLU A 161 33.93 28.53 50.29
N LEU A 162 33.96 29.85 50.43
CA LEU A 162 33.78 30.81 49.36
C LEU A 162 35.09 31.59 49.18
N THR A 163 35.65 31.54 47.97
CA THR A 163 36.71 32.46 47.55
C THR A 163 36.08 33.53 46.70
N MET A 164 36.22 34.77 47.14
CA MET A 164 35.66 35.95 46.49
C MET A 164 36.73 37.02 46.32
N SER A 165 36.48 37.99 45.47
CA SER A 165 37.33 39.16 45.31
C SER A 165 36.53 40.46 45.33
N THR A 166 37.12 41.49 45.91
CA THR A 166 36.60 42.87 45.84
C THR A 166 37.67 43.74 45.21
N PRO A 167 37.32 44.70 44.33
CA PRO A 167 38.28 45.69 43.86
C PRO A 167 38.84 46.48 45.05
N LEU A 168 40.12 46.86 44.96
CA LEU A 168 40.74 47.79 45.90
C LEU A 168 40.67 49.19 45.31
N ALA A 169 39.96 50.07 45.99
CA ALA A 169 39.95 51.49 45.66
C ALA A 169 41.27 52.11 46.13
N GLN A 170 41.94 52.82 45.23
CA GLN A 170 43.18 53.52 45.54
C GLN A 170 42.88 55.00 45.78
N ALA A 171 43.20 55.49 46.98
CA ALA A 171 43.07 56.90 47.36
C ALA A 171 44.46 57.43 47.76
N GLY A 172 45.20 57.95 46.79
CA GLY A 172 46.62 58.28 46.98
C GLY A 172 47.47 57.01 47.20
N SER A 173 48.15 56.93 48.35
CA SER A 173 48.94 55.75 48.76
C SER A 173 48.14 54.73 49.59
N ASP A 174 46.93 55.09 50.02
CA ASP A 174 46.03 54.25 50.79
C ASP A 174 45.22 53.33 49.87
N LEU A 175 44.92 52.15 50.40
CA LEU A 175 44.02 51.19 49.75
C LEU A 175 42.77 51.02 50.60
N ALA A 176 41.61 50.99 49.95
CA ALA A 176 40.32 50.83 50.60
C ALA A 176 39.50 49.71 49.95
N ALA A 177 38.81 48.93 50.78
CA ALA A 177 37.80 47.97 50.35
C ALA A 177 36.56 48.14 51.25
N ALA A 178 35.38 48.02 50.64
CA ALA A 178 34.12 47.97 51.38
C ALA A 178 33.21 46.92 50.75
N PHE A 179 32.67 46.04 51.59
CA PHE A 179 31.81 44.94 51.17
C PHE A 179 30.84 44.55 52.28
N GLN A 180 29.78 43.84 51.90
CA GLN A 180 28.79 43.29 52.81
C GLN A 180 29.10 41.84 53.18
N LEU A 181 28.66 41.41 54.36
CA LEU A 181 28.83 40.04 54.86
C LEU A 181 27.51 39.51 55.44
N PRO A 182 27.31 38.18 55.44
CA PRO A 182 26.16 37.57 56.12
C PRO A 182 26.18 37.90 57.62
N GLY A 183 25.04 38.36 58.14
CA GLY A 183 24.90 38.69 59.55
C GLY A 183 24.89 37.45 60.44
N THR A 184 25.98 37.18 61.15
CA THR A 184 26.10 36.03 62.08
C THR A 184 26.66 36.45 63.43
N ALA A 185 26.28 35.74 64.50
CA ALA A 185 26.63 36.12 65.88
C ALA A 185 28.12 35.91 66.23
N ALA A 186 28.83 35.06 65.48
CA ALA A 186 30.23 34.70 65.71
C ALA A 186 31.06 34.83 64.41
N THR A 187 31.40 36.07 64.04
CA THR A 187 32.24 36.37 62.86
C THR A 187 33.66 36.78 63.30
N HIS A 188 34.65 35.97 62.91
CA HIS A 188 36.07 36.29 63.08
C HIS A 188 36.66 36.80 61.76
N LEU A 189 37.09 38.06 61.73
CA LEU A 189 37.77 38.65 60.59
C LEU A 189 39.29 38.64 60.83
N THR A 190 40.03 37.97 59.96
CA THR A 190 41.49 38.06 59.86
C THR A 190 41.84 38.91 58.65
N VAL A 191 42.55 40.01 58.87
CA VAL A 191 43.00 40.89 57.78
C VAL A 191 44.51 40.86 57.69
N ASN A 192 45.03 40.44 56.55
CA ASN A 192 46.45 40.53 56.27
C ASN A 192 46.80 41.99 55.92
N CYS A 193 47.79 42.54 56.60
CA CYS A 193 48.28 43.88 56.40
C CYS A 193 49.73 43.82 55.93
N PRO A 194 50.03 44.27 54.70
CA PRO A 194 51.41 44.35 54.20
C PRO A 194 52.33 45.19 55.11
N ALA A 195 53.64 45.00 54.94
CA ALA A 195 54.65 45.87 55.55
C ALA A 195 54.46 47.33 55.10
N GLY A 196 54.77 48.29 55.97
CA GLY A 196 54.68 49.74 55.71
C GLY A 196 53.29 50.36 55.82
N ARG A 197 52.24 49.58 56.13
CA ARG A 197 50.85 50.06 56.24
C ARG A 197 50.22 49.72 57.58
N GLN A 198 49.28 50.53 58.05
CA GLN A 198 48.43 50.25 59.22
C GLN A 198 47.01 49.92 58.77
N LEU A 199 46.24 49.21 59.60
CA LEU A 199 44.87 48.80 59.27
C LEU A 199 43.86 49.62 60.07
N VAL A 200 42.89 50.19 59.34
CA VAL A 200 41.67 50.79 59.89
C VAL A 200 40.49 49.92 59.49
N VAL A 201 39.72 49.48 60.48
CA VAL A 201 38.51 48.67 60.29
C VAL A 201 37.31 49.44 60.81
N ASN A 202 36.32 49.68 59.96
CA ASN A 202 35.09 50.43 60.32
C ASN A 202 35.39 51.76 61.05
N ASP A 203 36.29 52.56 60.48
CA ASP A 203 36.78 53.85 61.00
C ASP A 203 37.55 53.79 62.33
N ARG A 204 37.84 52.59 62.84
CA ARG A 204 38.69 52.39 64.02
C ARG A 204 40.07 51.92 63.59
N GLN A 205 41.08 52.70 63.94
CA GLN A 205 42.47 52.29 63.80
C GLN A 205 42.79 51.23 64.87
N LEU A 206 43.38 50.11 64.44
CA LEU A 206 43.76 49.01 65.33
C LEU A 206 45.26 49.04 65.62
N ASP A 207 45.65 48.64 66.83
CA ASP A 207 47.06 48.48 67.19
C ASP A 207 47.70 47.35 66.39
N ARG A 208 48.87 47.62 65.79
CA ARG A 208 49.58 46.65 64.95
C ARG A 208 50.20 45.55 65.82
N PRO A 209 49.98 44.25 65.51
CA PRO A 209 50.53 43.14 66.30
C PRO A 209 52.01 42.84 66.06
N THR A 210 52.60 43.32 64.96
CA THR A 210 54.03 43.15 64.60
C THR A 210 54.68 44.49 64.24
N ALA A 211 56.01 44.54 64.06
CA ALA A 211 56.70 45.76 63.63
C ALA A 211 56.20 46.24 62.25
N ILE A 212 56.28 47.55 61.97
CA ILE A 212 55.75 48.14 60.73
C ILE A 212 56.43 47.59 59.46
N GLU A 213 57.70 47.18 59.55
CA GLU A 213 58.52 46.61 58.47
C GLU A 213 58.16 45.16 58.11
N GLN A 214 57.34 44.49 58.91
CA GLN A 214 56.93 43.08 58.68
C GLN A 214 55.43 43.00 58.41
N PRO A 215 54.94 42.05 57.60
CA PRO A 215 53.50 41.84 57.46
C PRO A 215 52.84 41.51 58.82
N ALA A 216 51.57 41.87 58.96
CA ALA A 216 50.80 41.69 60.20
C ALA A 216 49.43 41.08 59.91
N ASP A 217 48.99 40.12 60.72
CA ASP A 217 47.62 39.59 60.67
C ASP A 217 46.80 40.17 61.82
N TYR A 218 45.80 40.98 61.51
CA TYR A 218 44.87 41.53 62.49
C TYR A 218 43.70 40.59 62.67
N ARG A 219 43.39 40.20 63.92
CA ARG A 219 42.17 39.45 64.26
C ARG A 219 41.17 40.40 64.88
N VAL A 220 40.07 40.64 64.19
CA VAL A 220 39.06 41.64 64.54
C VAL A 220 37.70 40.96 64.73
N PRO A 221 37.06 41.13 65.90
CA PRO A 221 35.67 40.72 66.05
C PRO A 221 34.78 41.74 65.33
N VAL A 222 34.12 41.32 64.25
CA VAL A 222 33.19 42.19 63.47
C VAL A 222 31.72 41.93 63.80
N GLY A 223 31.42 40.89 64.59
CA GLY A 223 30.07 40.59 65.07
C GLY A 223 29.05 40.49 63.92
N ASN A 224 27.91 41.16 64.10
CA ASN A 224 26.81 41.27 63.12
C ASN A 224 26.88 42.58 62.29
N ALA A 225 28.07 43.12 62.03
CA ALA A 225 28.20 44.32 61.20
C ALA A 225 27.75 44.01 59.76
N ALA A 226 26.73 44.73 59.27
CA ALA A 226 26.20 44.55 57.92
C ALA A 226 27.22 44.90 56.83
N ASP A 227 28.08 45.89 57.10
CA ASP A 227 29.13 46.36 56.20
C ASP A 227 30.51 46.28 56.89
N VAL A 228 31.52 45.85 56.14
CA VAL A 228 32.93 45.87 56.56
C VAL A 228 33.71 46.80 55.65
N ARG A 229 34.34 47.81 56.27
CA ARG A 229 35.23 48.77 55.62
C ARG A 229 36.65 48.56 56.09
N LEU A 230 37.55 48.27 55.17
CA LEU A 230 38.96 48.07 55.41
C LEU A 230 39.75 49.15 54.71
N ARG A 231 40.66 49.80 55.44
CA ARG A 231 41.63 50.73 54.87
C ARG A 231 43.03 50.36 55.33
N TRP A 232 43.92 50.18 54.37
CA TRP A 232 45.35 50.03 54.62
C TRP A 232 46.02 51.39 54.39
N VAL A 233 46.43 52.04 55.47
CA VAL A 233 46.89 53.43 55.49
C VAL A 233 48.39 53.56 55.70
N THR A 234 49.04 54.53 55.05
CA THR A 234 50.47 54.83 55.23
C THR A 234 50.68 56.06 56.14
N GLN A 235 50.70 55.84 57.46
CA GLN A 235 50.98 56.80 58.56
C GLN A 235 50.03 58.03 58.72
N GLN A 236 49.82 58.43 59.98
CA GLN A 236 48.75 59.29 60.51
C GLN A 236 48.55 60.65 59.79
N ARG A 237 47.39 60.80 59.15
CA ARG A 237 46.65 62.08 59.09
C ARG A 237 45.22 61.86 59.59
N GLU A 238 44.80 62.78 60.44
CA GLU A 238 43.51 62.81 61.09
C GLU A 238 42.40 63.16 60.08
N THR A 239 41.49 62.19 59.91
CA THR A 239 40.06 62.29 59.61
C THR A 239 39.57 63.31 58.56
N GLU A 240 39.54 62.88 57.29
CA GLU A 240 38.39 63.16 56.42
C GLU A 240 37.67 61.82 56.20
N VAL A 241 36.37 61.75 56.51
CA VAL A 241 35.57 60.56 56.24
C VAL A 241 35.43 60.46 54.71
N GLN A 242 36.34 59.72 54.08
CA GLN A 242 36.28 59.51 52.64
C GLN A 242 35.11 58.59 52.32
N ARG A 243 34.12 59.16 51.63
CA ARG A 243 32.98 58.46 51.07
C ARG A 243 33.47 57.53 49.96
N LEU A 244 33.12 56.25 50.03
CA LEU A 244 33.44 55.29 48.98
C LEU A 244 32.18 54.99 48.17
N VAL A 245 32.27 55.14 46.86
CA VAL A 245 31.17 54.89 45.93
C VAL A 245 31.60 53.79 44.96
N PHE A 246 30.92 52.66 44.98
CA PHE A 246 31.18 51.55 44.06
C PHE A 246 30.07 51.51 43.01
N VAL A 247 30.41 51.19 41.77
CA VAL A 247 29.42 51.04 40.71
C VAL A 247 29.58 49.68 40.04
N THR A 248 28.48 48.94 39.90
CA THR A 248 28.42 47.73 39.07
C THR A 248 27.44 47.93 37.93
N THR A 249 27.84 47.75 36.68
CA THR A 249 26.99 47.98 35.50
C THR A 249 26.74 46.71 34.71
N GLY A 250 25.47 46.36 34.49
CA GLY A 250 25.06 45.39 33.48
C GLY A 250 24.49 46.12 32.27
N ALA A 251 25.04 45.90 31.08
CA ALA A 251 24.52 46.52 29.86
C ALA A 251 24.25 45.51 28.73
N GLN A 252 23.15 45.74 28.01
CA GLN A 252 22.78 45.03 26.79
C GLN A 252 22.94 45.97 25.59
N LEU A 253 23.59 45.44 24.56
CA LEU A 253 23.95 46.13 23.33
C LEU A 253 23.33 45.39 22.14
N GLU A 254 22.56 46.08 21.32
CA GLU A 254 21.92 45.51 20.12
C GLU A 254 22.45 46.20 18.85
N TYR A 255 23.26 45.48 18.07
CA TYR A 255 23.79 45.92 16.79
C TYR A 255 22.76 45.80 15.69
N ARG A 256 22.46 46.93 15.05
CA ARG A 256 21.69 47.04 13.81
C ARG A 256 22.58 47.60 12.70
N PRO A 257 22.16 47.51 11.42
CA PRO A 257 22.98 47.99 10.30
C PRO A 257 23.50 49.43 10.44
N GLN A 258 22.73 50.34 11.04
CA GLN A 258 23.08 51.78 11.13
C GLN A 258 23.14 52.34 12.56
N SER A 259 22.83 51.54 13.57
CA SER A 259 22.76 52.02 14.96
C SER A 259 23.10 50.92 15.95
N LEU A 260 23.63 51.29 17.10
CA LEU A 260 23.76 50.46 18.28
C LEU A 260 22.82 50.98 19.37
N HIS A 261 21.91 50.12 19.83
CA HIS A 261 21.08 50.43 20.99
C HIS A 261 21.80 49.96 22.25
N TRP A 262 21.91 50.83 23.25
CA TRP A 262 22.58 50.56 24.51
C TRP A 262 21.58 50.71 25.67
N THR A 263 21.45 49.68 26.47
CA THR A 263 20.56 49.63 27.64
C THR A 263 21.36 49.16 28.83
N GLY A 264 21.56 50.03 29.82
CA GLY A 264 22.41 49.74 30.98
C GLY A 264 21.72 49.99 32.31
N GLU A 265 21.96 49.08 33.25
CA GLU A 265 21.58 49.22 34.65
C GLU A 265 22.84 49.26 35.51
N SER A 266 23.05 50.37 36.21
CA SER A 266 24.18 50.61 37.10
C SER A 266 23.69 50.64 38.55
N VAL A 267 24.20 49.72 39.38
CA VAL A 267 23.99 49.72 40.83
C VAL A 267 25.12 50.50 41.49
N ILE A 268 24.78 51.56 42.19
CA ILE A 268 25.71 52.34 43.01
C ILE A 268 25.58 51.88 44.45
N SER A 269 26.69 51.61 45.12
CA SER A 269 26.76 51.35 46.56
C SER A 269 27.60 52.41 47.27
N VAL A 270 26.97 53.21 48.12
CA VAL A 270 27.60 54.33 48.83
C VAL A 270 27.88 53.98 50.29
N PHE A 271 29.15 54.05 50.69
CA PHE A 271 29.61 53.77 52.05
C PHE A 271 30.26 55.01 52.69
N GLY A 272 30.08 55.14 54.01
CA GLY A 272 30.73 56.20 54.80
C GLY A 272 30.10 57.60 54.64
N GLY A 273 28.89 57.70 54.08
CA GLY A 273 28.16 58.97 53.91
C GLY A 273 27.01 58.82 52.92
N ALA A 274 26.43 59.95 52.48
CA ALA A 274 25.40 59.97 51.45
C ALA A 274 25.78 60.90 50.29
N ILE A 275 25.52 60.53 49.03
CA ILE A 275 25.73 61.40 47.85
C ILE A 275 24.42 62.07 47.44
N SER A 276 24.43 63.36 47.10
CA SER A 276 23.31 64.01 46.41
C SER A 276 23.56 64.20 44.92
N ARG A 277 24.81 64.02 44.46
CA ARG A 277 25.23 64.20 43.06
C ARG A 277 26.18 63.08 42.64
N LEU A 278 26.03 62.59 41.41
CA LEU A 278 26.97 61.69 40.73
C LEU A 278 27.06 62.09 39.26
N THR A 279 28.24 62.01 38.67
CA THR A 279 28.43 62.33 37.25
C THR A 279 28.85 61.09 36.48
N ALA A 280 28.03 60.65 35.52
CA ALA A 280 28.44 59.66 34.53
C ALA A 280 29.04 60.38 33.31
N VAL A 281 29.96 59.74 32.59
CA VAL A 281 30.56 60.28 31.37
C VAL A 281 30.31 59.28 30.24
N VAL A 282 29.67 59.75 29.17
CA VAL A 282 29.41 58.99 27.95
C VAL A 282 30.35 59.46 26.82
N PRO A 283 30.74 58.55 25.90
CA PRO A 283 31.70 58.88 24.84
C PRO A 283 31.05 59.71 23.71
N PRO A 284 31.86 60.35 22.85
CA PRO A 284 31.34 61.06 21.68
C PRO A 284 30.47 60.16 20.79
N GLY A 285 29.36 60.70 20.27
CA GLY A 285 28.42 59.96 19.42
C GLY A 285 27.42 59.07 20.19
N PHE A 286 27.51 59.01 21.52
CA PHE A 286 26.50 58.37 22.36
C PHE A 286 25.39 59.36 22.71
N GLU A 287 24.21 59.15 22.14
CA GLU A 287 23.02 59.95 22.43
C GLU A 287 22.27 59.35 23.63
N VAL A 288 22.22 60.08 24.75
CA VAL A 288 21.49 59.65 25.96
C VAL A 288 19.99 59.84 25.73
N VAL A 289 19.25 58.73 25.70
CA VAL A 289 17.80 58.71 25.47
C VAL A 289 17.03 58.94 26.77
N SER A 290 17.43 58.26 27.84
CA SER A 290 16.75 58.37 29.14
C SER A 290 17.67 58.00 30.29
N VAL A 291 17.50 58.67 31.43
CA VAL A 291 18.12 58.29 32.69
C VAL A 291 17.08 58.24 33.80
N GLU A 292 16.99 57.09 34.47
CA GLU A 292 16.01 56.85 35.52
C GLU A 292 16.70 56.36 36.80
N SER A 293 16.31 56.92 37.94
CA SER A 293 16.71 56.43 39.25
C SER A 293 15.68 56.82 40.29
N ALA A 294 15.40 55.94 41.25
CA ALA A 294 14.43 56.23 42.30
C ALA A 294 14.90 57.43 43.15
N GLY A 295 14.07 58.48 43.25
CA GLY A 295 14.37 59.71 44.01
C GLY A 295 15.26 60.71 43.27
N LEU A 296 15.51 60.50 41.97
CA LEU A 296 16.22 61.45 41.12
C LEU A 296 15.38 62.73 40.94
N GLU A 297 15.98 63.88 41.24
CA GLU A 297 15.32 65.19 41.10
C GLU A 297 15.50 65.74 39.68
N SER A 298 16.73 65.68 39.19
CA SER A 298 17.09 66.14 37.86
C SER A 298 18.31 65.40 37.34
N TRP A 299 18.41 65.30 36.02
CA TRP A 299 19.66 64.99 35.34
C TRP A 299 19.90 66.03 34.23
N THR A 300 21.15 66.44 34.06
CA THR A 300 21.55 67.42 33.05
C THR A 300 22.71 66.88 32.22
N LEU A 301 22.79 67.29 30.97
CA LEU A 301 23.92 67.03 30.08
C LEU A 301 24.83 68.25 30.11
N GLU A 302 26.09 68.04 30.42
CA GLU A 302 27.15 69.05 30.44
C GLU A 302 28.29 68.59 29.53
N ASP A 303 29.00 69.52 28.88
CA ASP A 303 30.17 69.17 28.07
C ASP A 303 31.34 68.74 28.97
N ASP A 304 32.02 67.66 28.61
CA ASP A 304 33.18 67.19 29.37
C ASP A 304 34.41 68.07 29.11
N SER A 305 34.74 68.96 30.06
CA SER A 305 35.88 69.87 29.95
C SER A 305 37.25 69.18 29.83
N GLU A 306 37.35 67.91 30.23
CA GLU A 306 38.60 67.13 30.18
C GLU A 306 38.73 66.29 28.91
N ARG A 307 37.64 66.05 28.17
CA ARG A 307 37.63 65.14 27.02
C ARG A 307 36.81 65.76 25.88
N GLN A 308 37.49 66.21 24.82
CA GLN A 308 36.86 66.81 23.65
C GLN A 308 35.78 65.87 23.06
N GLY A 309 34.52 66.32 23.06
CA GLY A 309 33.37 65.56 22.55
C GLY A 309 32.72 64.58 23.53
N GLY A 310 33.20 64.46 24.77
CA GLY A 310 32.53 63.69 25.82
C GLY A 310 31.35 64.45 26.43
N THR A 311 30.30 63.73 26.84
CA THR A 311 29.15 64.34 27.53
C THR A 311 29.08 63.82 28.96
N GLN A 312 29.01 64.73 29.92
CA GLN A 312 28.77 64.44 31.32
C GLN A 312 27.27 64.41 31.59
N VAL A 313 26.78 63.30 32.14
CA VAL A 313 25.43 63.13 32.65
C VAL A 313 25.47 63.37 34.15
N VAL A 314 25.07 64.57 34.58
CA VAL A 314 25.05 64.95 35.99
C VAL A 314 23.72 64.55 36.60
N LEU A 315 23.76 63.63 37.56
CA LEU A 315 22.60 63.10 38.28
C LEU A 315 22.50 63.77 39.64
N THR A 316 21.35 64.37 39.95
CA THR A 316 21.09 65.01 41.26
C THR A 316 19.86 64.38 41.92
N TRP A 317 20.02 63.88 43.14
CA TRP A 317 18.93 63.30 43.93
C TRP A 317 18.43 64.29 44.98
N ARG A 318 17.10 64.34 45.14
CA ARG A 318 16.44 65.20 46.13
C ARG A 318 16.80 64.79 47.56
N GLN A 319 16.92 63.49 47.79
CA GLN A 319 17.35 62.91 49.05
C GLN A 319 18.74 62.30 48.86
N PRO A 320 19.74 62.66 49.69
CA PRO A 320 21.05 62.04 49.62
C PRO A 320 20.95 60.52 49.69
N VAL A 321 21.59 59.85 48.74
CA VAL A 321 21.64 58.40 48.60
C VAL A 321 22.69 57.83 49.55
N GLN A 322 22.24 56.97 50.47
CA GLN A 322 23.07 56.13 51.33
C GLN A 322 22.77 54.66 51.02
N GLY A 323 23.79 53.80 50.96
CA GLY A 323 23.63 52.41 50.54
C GLY A 323 23.41 52.27 49.03
N ASP A 324 22.55 51.34 48.63
CA ASP A 324 22.39 50.96 47.22
C ASP A 324 21.37 51.83 46.47
N ARG A 325 21.67 52.12 45.20
CA ARG A 325 20.78 52.83 44.28
C ARG A 325 20.97 52.35 42.86
N ILE A 326 19.87 52.09 42.17
CA ILE A 326 19.86 51.71 40.76
C ILE A 326 19.73 52.96 39.90
N ILE A 327 20.57 53.05 38.88
CA ILE A 327 20.43 53.97 37.74
C ILE A 327 20.20 53.12 36.50
N ARG A 328 19.18 53.47 35.71
CA ARG A 328 18.99 52.95 34.36
C ARG A 328 19.34 54.04 33.37
N LEU A 329 20.25 53.73 32.46
CA LEU A 329 20.68 54.63 31.40
C LEU A 329 20.42 53.93 30.07
N ASN A 330 19.75 54.62 29.15
CA ASN A 330 19.53 54.14 27.79
C ASN A 330 20.13 55.15 26.81
N GLY A 331 20.72 54.64 25.74
CA GLY A 331 21.26 55.48 24.69
C GLY A 331 21.34 54.78 23.35
N VAL A 332 21.58 55.56 22.30
CA VAL A 332 21.78 55.07 20.94
C VAL A 332 23.06 55.68 20.39
N VAL A 333 23.85 54.85 19.70
CA VAL A 333 24.99 55.31 18.90
C VAL A 333 24.63 55.14 17.44
N VAL A 334 24.63 56.22 16.66
CA VAL A 334 24.40 56.17 15.21
C VAL A 334 25.74 56.06 14.51
N PHE A 335 25.88 55.07 13.63
CA PHE A 335 27.12 54.88 12.87
C PHE A 335 27.10 55.77 11.62
N SER A 336 28.01 56.76 11.54
CA SER A 336 28.18 57.59 10.34
C SER A 336 28.96 56.83 9.24
N GLN A 337 28.58 57.01 7.97
CA GLN A 337 29.21 56.35 6.81
C GLN A 337 30.66 56.82 6.50
N ASP A 338 31.16 57.86 7.17
CA ASP A 338 32.44 58.51 6.84
C ASP A 338 33.69 57.87 7.47
N THR A 339 33.57 56.78 8.24
CA THR A 339 34.74 56.07 8.81
C THR A 339 35.33 54.99 7.90
N VAL A 340 34.98 54.99 6.62
CA VAL A 340 35.76 54.29 5.59
C VAL A 340 36.71 55.33 4.99
N THR A 341 38.03 55.14 5.21
CA THR A 341 39.17 55.93 4.72
C THR A 341 39.74 57.02 5.65
N ALA A 342 40.58 56.59 6.59
CA ALA A 342 41.72 57.38 7.04
C ALA A 342 42.89 56.46 7.42
N ASP A 343 43.32 55.63 6.48
CA ASP A 343 44.73 55.27 6.31
C ASP A 343 44.89 54.56 4.96
N GLY A 344 45.62 55.22 4.06
CA GLY A 344 45.82 54.78 2.68
C GLY A 344 46.71 53.55 2.59
N ALA A 345 46.12 52.37 2.70
CA ALA A 345 46.71 51.13 2.21
C ALA A 345 45.68 50.41 1.34
N ALA A 346 45.93 50.41 0.03
CA ALA A 346 45.20 49.60 -0.94
C ALA A 346 45.46 48.11 -0.67
N GLY A 347 44.68 47.53 0.23
CA GLY A 347 44.56 46.09 0.45
C GLY A 347 43.29 45.56 -0.22
N SER A 348 43.40 44.41 -0.87
CA SER A 348 42.36 43.65 -1.58
C SER A 348 40.95 43.70 -0.97
N ALA A 349 39.94 43.70 -1.84
CA ALA A 349 38.48 43.74 -1.59
C ALA A 349 37.88 42.62 -0.70
N ALA A 350 38.67 41.93 0.12
CA ALA A 350 38.25 40.84 0.99
C ALA A 350 37.94 41.25 2.44
N ASP A 351 38.21 42.51 2.85
CA ASP A 351 38.17 42.90 4.27
C ASP A 351 37.35 44.17 4.57
N ASN A 352 36.18 44.31 3.92
CA ASN A 352 35.19 45.37 4.19
C ASN A 352 34.42 45.14 5.51
N ALA A 353 35.09 44.80 6.60
CA ALA A 353 34.47 44.74 7.92
C ALA A 353 34.44 46.13 8.56
N ARG A 354 33.25 46.66 8.87
CA ARG A 354 33.15 47.87 9.69
C ARG A 354 33.62 47.53 11.11
N ARG A 355 34.56 48.29 11.66
CA ARG A 355 35.03 48.13 13.06
C ARG A 355 34.45 49.23 13.92
N ASP A 356 33.55 48.86 14.82
CA ASP A 356 32.85 49.78 15.72
C ASP A 356 33.47 49.70 17.12
N ALA A 357 33.93 50.83 17.65
CA ALA A 357 34.31 50.92 19.06
C ALA A 357 33.06 50.86 19.93
N VAL A 358 33.03 49.95 20.92
CA VAL A 358 31.89 49.83 21.84
C VAL A 358 31.90 51.02 22.81
N PRO A 359 30.79 51.76 22.96
CA PRO A 359 30.73 52.92 23.85
C PRO A 359 30.96 52.51 25.31
N THR A 360 31.83 53.23 26.01
CA THR A 360 32.18 53.03 27.41
C THR A 360 31.56 54.12 28.29
N VAL A 361 30.60 53.74 29.14
CA VAL A 361 30.03 54.63 30.16
C VAL A 361 30.91 54.55 31.40
N THR A 362 31.40 55.69 31.90
CA THR A 362 32.27 55.75 33.10
C THR A 362 31.65 56.65 34.15
N PHE A 363 32.09 56.58 35.41
CA PHE A 363 31.56 57.40 36.50
C PHE A 363 32.68 58.19 37.19
N ARG A 364 32.44 59.47 37.47
CA ARG A 364 33.37 60.33 38.23
C ARG A 364 33.16 60.16 39.73
N ASP A 365 34.22 60.39 40.50
CA ASP A 365 34.22 60.33 41.96
C ASP A 365 33.76 58.97 42.54
N VAL A 366 34.02 57.89 41.79
CA VAL A 366 33.78 56.51 42.22
C VAL A 366 35.08 55.80 42.55
N ALA A 367 35.01 54.96 43.57
CA ALA A 367 36.11 54.16 44.10
C ALA A 367 36.46 52.99 43.17
N SER A 368 35.46 52.38 42.53
CA SER A 368 35.65 51.38 41.46
C SER A 368 34.40 51.23 40.60
N HIS A 369 34.59 50.80 39.35
CA HIS A 369 33.49 50.46 38.46
C HIS A 369 33.81 49.19 37.65
N SER A 370 32.91 48.21 37.76
CA SER A 370 32.99 46.89 37.13
C SER A 370 31.64 46.49 36.54
N GLY A 371 31.58 45.41 35.77
CA GLY A 371 30.32 45.03 35.15
C GLY A 371 30.39 43.98 34.06
N ARG A 372 29.25 43.81 33.37
CA ARG A 372 29.05 42.86 32.28
C ARG A 372 28.38 43.53 31.08
N LEU A 373 28.84 43.18 29.87
CA LEU A 373 28.26 43.60 28.60
C LEU A 373 27.73 42.37 27.86
N ILE A 374 26.51 42.47 27.33
CA ILE A 374 25.87 41.44 26.50
C ILE A 374 25.61 42.05 25.12
N ILE A 375 26.22 41.49 24.09
CA ILE A 375 26.13 42.00 22.71
C ILE A 375 25.28 41.05 21.86
N ARG A 376 24.26 41.60 21.20
CA ARG A 376 23.34 40.94 20.27
C ARG A 376 23.36 41.65 18.91
N HIS A 377 22.88 40.98 17.87
CA HIS A 377 22.76 41.55 16.52
C HIS A 377 21.47 41.13 15.81
N GLU A 378 21.06 41.93 14.81
CA GLU A 378 20.00 41.56 13.88
C GLU A 378 20.42 40.42 12.93
N ALA A 379 19.44 39.69 12.38
CA ALA A 379 19.69 38.61 11.42
C ALA A 379 20.43 39.12 10.17
N GLY A 380 21.38 38.32 9.67
CA GLY A 380 22.18 38.67 8.49
C GLY A 380 23.48 39.42 8.79
N LEU A 381 23.85 39.63 10.06
CA LEU A 381 25.15 40.15 10.47
C LEU A 381 26.02 39.05 11.09
N ARG A 382 27.34 39.15 10.88
CA ARG A 382 28.37 38.36 11.55
C ARG A 382 29.26 39.32 12.34
N LEU A 383 29.36 39.07 13.65
CA LEU A 383 30.20 39.84 14.56
C LEU A 383 31.56 39.15 14.81
N SER A 384 32.61 39.93 15.01
CA SER A 384 33.90 39.51 15.56
C SER A 384 34.37 40.53 16.60
N ALA A 385 34.96 40.10 17.71
CA ALA A 385 35.35 41.02 18.79
C ALA A 385 36.86 41.05 19.03
N GLU A 386 37.39 42.23 19.36
CA GLU A 386 38.78 42.47 19.74
C GLU A 386 38.80 43.23 21.08
N VAL A 387 39.53 42.73 22.08
CA VAL A 387 39.55 43.25 23.46
C VAL A 387 40.93 43.77 23.84
N SER A 388 40.98 44.82 24.67
CA SER A 388 42.21 45.38 25.21
C SER A 388 41.98 46.02 26.58
N GLY A 389 42.73 45.58 27.61
CA GLY A 389 42.72 46.17 28.97
C GLY A 389 41.40 46.05 29.74
N GLY A 390 41.44 45.63 31.01
CA GLY A 390 40.29 45.76 31.93
C GLY A 390 39.01 44.97 31.61
N ILE A 391 38.94 44.23 30.49
CA ILE A 391 37.78 43.46 30.01
C ILE A 391 38.20 42.10 29.44
N ARG A 392 37.33 41.09 29.55
CA ARG A 392 37.51 39.74 28.97
C ARG A 392 36.21 39.17 28.44
N ALA A 393 36.30 38.28 27.45
CA ALA A 393 35.18 37.48 26.96
C ALA A 393 34.88 36.32 27.92
N ILE A 394 33.59 35.96 28.04
CA ILE A 394 33.13 34.75 28.75
C ILE A 394 32.15 33.97 27.85
N SER A 395 32.00 32.67 28.09
CA SER A 395 31.04 31.85 27.33
C SER A 395 29.60 32.29 27.62
N ALA A 396 28.74 32.31 26.58
CA ALA A 396 27.32 32.60 26.75
C ALA A 396 26.64 31.55 27.66
N GLU A 397 27.06 30.28 27.59
CA GLU A 397 26.58 29.20 28.45
C GLU A 397 26.96 29.41 29.92
N ASP A 398 28.22 29.79 30.19
CA ASP A 398 28.70 30.11 31.55
C ASP A 398 27.97 31.32 32.15
N ALA A 399 27.47 32.20 31.29
CA ALA A 399 26.68 33.37 31.67
C ALA A 399 25.17 33.09 31.80
N GLY A 400 24.70 31.89 31.42
CA GLY A 400 23.27 31.52 31.40
C GLY A 400 22.45 32.23 30.31
N ILE A 401 23.07 32.57 29.18
CA ILE A 401 22.51 33.36 28.06
C ILE A 401 22.48 32.50 26.78
N SER A 402 21.54 32.78 25.87
CA SER A 402 21.46 32.14 24.54
C SER A 402 22.77 32.27 23.75
N SER A 403 23.11 31.23 22.98
CA SER A 403 24.36 31.10 22.18
C SER A 403 24.54 32.16 21.09
N GLU A 404 23.51 32.92 20.74
CA GLU A 404 23.58 33.99 19.74
C GLU A 404 24.15 35.32 20.29
N ALA A 405 24.39 35.42 21.60
CA ALA A 405 24.97 36.61 22.23
C ALA A 405 26.46 36.45 22.54
N ILE A 406 27.23 37.54 22.41
CA ILE A 406 28.63 37.60 22.86
C ILE A 406 28.68 38.33 24.20
N VAL A 407 29.32 37.72 25.21
CA VAL A 407 29.30 38.21 26.59
C VAL A 407 30.70 38.60 27.07
N PHE A 408 30.80 39.75 27.74
CA PHE A 408 32.05 40.27 28.30
C PHE A 408 31.90 40.67 29.76
N GLU A 409 32.95 40.50 30.56
CA GLU A 409 33.07 41.04 31.92
C GLU A 409 34.24 42.02 32.00
N PHE A 410 34.02 43.17 32.64
CA PHE A 410 35.05 44.18 32.89
C PHE A 410 35.21 44.47 34.39
N TRP A 411 36.44 44.73 34.81
CA TRP A 411 36.82 45.01 36.21
C TRP A 411 37.48 46.39 36.39
N GLN A 412 37.66 47.13 35.30
CA GLN A 412 38.12 48.52 35.29
C GLN A 412 37.20 49.34 34.39
N GLN A 413 36.90 50.58 34.76
CA GLN A 413 36.09 51.49 33.93
C GLN A 413 36.76 51.91 32.62
N GLN A 414 38.08 51.73 32.50
CA GLN A 414 38.85 51.99 31.28
C GLN A 414 39.18 50.66 30.63
N TYR A 415 38.41 50.31 29.59
CA TYR A 415 38.64 49.14 28.75
C TYR A 415 38.44 49.49 27.27
N GLY A 416 39.08 48.74 26.38
CA GLY A 416 38.90 48.83 24.93
C GLY A 416 38.22 47.59 24.38
N LEU A 417 37.08 47.76 23.70
CA LEU A 417 36.35 46.70 23.01
C LEU A 417 35.95 47.19 21.62
N GLN A 418 36.37 46.47 20.58
CA GLN A 418 36.00 46.73 19.18
C GLN A 418 35.21 45.55 18.60
N ILE A 419 34.16 45.86 17.84
CA ILE A 419 33.31 44.87 17.15
C ILE A 419 33.42 45.06 15.64
N GLY A 420 33.91 44.04 14.95
CA GLY A 420 33.85 43.91 13.50
C GLY A 420 32.49 43.39 13.04
N VAL A 421 31.82 44.11 12.14
CA VAL A 421 30.51 43.76 11.60
C VAL A 421 30.63 43.46 10.10
N ARG A 422 30.19 42.28 9.67
CA ARG A 422 30.10 41.88 8.25
C ARG A 422 28.70 41.37 7.91
N PRO A 423 28.13 41.68 6.73
CA PRO A 423 26.92 41.00 6.23
C PRO A 423 27.19 39.51 6.02
N ARG A 424 26.18 38.65 6.22
CA ARG A 424 26.19 37.26 5.75
C ARG A 424 25.73 37.20 4.30
N ASP A 425 26.41 36.40 3.48
CA ASP A 425 25.99 36.13 2.10
C ASP A 425 24.65 35.40 2.06
N ARG A 426 23.86 35.64 1.02
CA ARG A 426 22.61 34.89 0.78
C ARG A 426 22.95 33.43 0.50
N GLU A 427 22.46 32.54 1.34
CA GLU A 427 22.58 31.10 1.15
C GLU A 427 21.21 30.56 0.73
N VAL A 428 21.18 29.72 -0.31
CA VAL A 428 19.94 29.09 -0.79
C VAL A 428 20.20 27.60 -0.83
N LEU A 429 19.50 26.85 0.00
CA LEU A 429 19.56 25.41 0.07
C LEU A 429 18.34 24.83 -0.62
N ALA A 430 18.47 23.66 -1.25
CA ALA A 430 17.30 22.94 -1.73
C ALA A 430 17.43 21.43 -1.62
N GLU A 431 16.32 20.78 -1.25
CA GLU A 431 16.12 19.36 -1.50
C GLU A 431 15.46 19.19 -2.88
N VAL A 432 15.96 18.27 -3.69
CA VAL A 432 15.55 18.11 -5.09
C VAL A 432 15.00 16.71 -5.34
N ASN A 433 13.71 16.64 -5.70
CA ASN A 433 13.04 15.40 -6.04
C ASN A 433 12.68 15.38 -7.53
N ALA A 434 13.09 14.33 -8.23
CA ALA A 434 12.85 14.17 -9.66
C ALA A 434 12.13 12.85 -9.97
N GLU A 435 11.11 12.89 -10.82
CA GLU A 435 10.46 11.72 -11.41
C GLU A 435 10.60 11.78 -12.92
N LEU A 436 11.32 10.82 -13.50
CA LEU A 436 11.42 10.60 -14.93
C LEU A 436 10.55 9.41 -15.31
N SER A 437 9.47 9.69 -16.04
CA SER A 437 8.48 8.70 -16.44
C SER A 437 8.47 8.51 -17.95
N PHE A 438 8.32 7.27 -18.40
CA PHE A 438 8.23 6.89 -19.81
C PHE A 438 6.90 6.18 -20.08
N ALA A 439 6.10 6.75 -20.98
CA ALA A 439 4.83 6.21 -21.41
C ALA A 439 4.77 6.24 -22.94
N ASP A 440 4.72 5.06 -23.55
CA ASP A 440 4.77 4.88 -25.01
C ASP A 440 5.95 5.63 -25.68
N GLU A 441 5.67 6.70 -26.44
CA GLU A 441 6.65 7.56 -27.14
C GLU A 441 6.94 8.86 -26.37
N LEU A 442 6.46 9.01 -25.13
CA LEU A 442 6.59 10.24 -24.34
C LEU A 442 7.43 10.00 -23.09
N ALA A 443 8.45 10.84 -22.89
CA ALA A 443 9.16 10.97 -21.63
C ALA A 443 8.72 12.26 -20.92
N VAL A 444 8.37 12.15 -19.64
CA VAL A 444 8.00 13.30 -18.79
C VAL A 444 8.91 13.34 -17.57
N LEU A 445 9.56 14.48 -17.38
CA LEU A 445 10.39 14.78 -16.22
C LEU A 445 9.64 15.77 -15.32
N LYS A 446 9.36 15.36 -14.08
CA LYS A 446 8.85 16.24 -13.03
C LYS A 446 9.96 16.50 -12.03
N HIS A 447 10.33 17.75 -11.85
CA HIS A 447 11.41 18.17 -10.98
C HIS A 447 10.87 19.13 -9.92
N SER A 448 11.05 18.80 -8.65
CA SER A 448 10.54 19.58 -7.52
C SER A 448 11.70 20.00 -6.62
N HIS A 449 11.87 21.31 -6.44
CA HIS A 449 12.83 21.90 -5.53
C HIS A 449 12.10 22.41 -4.29
N LEU A 450 12.44 21.87 -3.13
CA LEU A 450 12.04 22.43 -1.85
C LEU A 450 13.17 23.35 -1.37
N ILE A 451 12.97 24.66 -1.56
CA ILE A 451 13.99 25.69 -1.39
C ILE A 451 13.86 26.31 0.00
N GLU A 452 14.98 26.37 0.73
CA GLU A 452 15.15 27.14 1.95
C GLU A 452 16.08 28.32 1.68
N VAL A 453 15.63 29.52 2.03
CA VAL A 453 16.42 30.75 1.86
C VAL A 453 16.98 31.18 3.22
N LEU A 454 18.28 31.43 3.30
CA LEU A 454 18.98 31.87 4.49
C LEU A 454 19.58 33.27 4.27
N ASN A 455 19.67 34.04 5.35
CA ASN A 455 20.28 35.38 5.46
C ASN A 455 19.56 36.53 4.74
N LEU A 456 19.14 36.39 3.46
CA LEU A 456 18.52 37.48 2.68
C LEU A 456 17.39 36.99 1.74
N PRO A 457 16.34 37.79 1.48
CA PRO A 457 15.24 37.38 0.61
C PRO A 457 15.64 37.00 -0.83
N LEU A 458 14.89 36.07 -1.43
CA LEU A 458 15.08 35.60 -2.81
C LEU A 458 13.95 36.07 -3.72
N PHE A 459 14.31 36.71 -4.83
CA PHE A 459 13.36 37.34 -5.78
C PHE A 459 13.26 36.64 -7.12
N GLU A 460 14.27 35.86 -7.50
CA GLU A 460 14.32 35.16 -8.78
C GLU A 460 15.19 33.92 -8.65
N ILE A 461 14.88 32.89 -9.43
CA ILE A 461 15.61 31.62 -9.43
C ILE A 461 16.00 31.27 -10.88
N PRO A 462 17.29 31.39 -11.24
CA PRO A 462 17.76 30.95 -12.54
C PRO A 462 17.83 29.42 -12.58
N LEU A 463 17.24 28.83 -13.62
CA LEU A 463 17.29 27.40 -13.91
C LEU A 463 17.89 27.19 -15.30
N GLN A 464 18.69 26.14 -15.45
CA GLN A 464 19.18 25.64 -16.73
C GLN A 464 18.48 24.32 -17.03
N LEU A 465 17.70 24.31 -18.11
CA LEU A 465 16.93 23.17 -18.57
C LEU A 465 17.80 22.27 -19.48
N PRO A 466 17.50 20.96 -19.55
CA PRO A 466 18.20 20.02 -20.42
C PRO A 466 17.87 20.27 -21.90
N ALA A 467 18.84 20.02 -22.78
CA ALA A 467 18.64 20.14 -24.22
C ALA A 467 17.63 19.11 -24.74
N ASP A 468 16.88 19.46 -25.78
CA ASP A 468 15.85 18.62 -26.42
C ASP A 468 14.62 18.28 -25.55
N TRP A 469 14.46 18.94 -24.40
CA TRP A 469 13.27 18.86 -23.56
C TRP A 469 12.45 20.14 -23.68
N GLN A 470 11.13 19.97 -23.82
CA GLN A 470 10.18 21.08 -23.87
C GLN A 470 9.63 21.34 -22.47
N LEU A 471 9.73 22.58 -22.00
CA LEU A 471 9.12 23.03 -20.76
C LEU A 471 7.59 23.06 -20.92
N THR A 472 6.86 22.32 -20.08
CA THR A 472 5.40 22.27 -20.13
C THR A 472 4.74 23.04 -18.99
N ALA A 473 5.36 23.09 -17.81
CA ALA A 473 4.83 23.84 -16.68
C ALA A 473 5.92 24.31 -15.70
N VAL A 474 5.70 25.47 -15.06
CA VAL A 474 6.45 25.96 -13.91
C VAL A 474 5.45 26.40 -12.84
N ARG A 475 5.48 25.79 -11.65
CA ARG A 475 4.45 25.96 -10.63
C ARG A 475 5.04 26.01 -9.22
N SER A 476 4.26 26.57 -8.28
CA SER A 476 4.46 26.42 -6.83
C SER A 476 3.14 25.95 -6.23
N GLY A 477 3.12 24.74 -5.66
CA GLY A 477 1.88 24.03 -5.36
C GLY A 477 0.99 23.90 -6.61
N GLU A 478 -0.25 24.39 -6.52
CA GLU A 478 -1.21 24.42 -7.64
C GLU A 478 -1.12 25.70 -8.49
N THR A 479 -0.27 26.66 -8.11
CA THR A 479 -0.22 27.99 -8.76
C THR A 479 0.85 28.04 -9.84
N GLU A 480 0.49 28.51 -11.05
CA GLU A 480 1.43 28.71 -12.14
C GLU A 480 2.28 29.97 -11.95
N LEU A 481 3.59 29.84 -12.16
CA LEU A 481 4.57 30.92 -11.95
C LEU A 481 4.95 31.57 -13.27
N ARG A 482 5.30 32.86 -13.19
CA ARG A 482 5.89 33.58 -14.32
C ARG A 482 7.36 33.24 -14.43
N TRP A 483 7.84 33.11 -15.66
CA TRP A 483 9.25 32.92 -15.95
C TRP A 483 9.64 33.68 -17.23
N THR A 484 10.92 34.01 -17.36
CA THR A 484 11.50 34.69 -18.52
C THR A 484 12.68 33.87 -19.06
N PRO A 485 12.95 33.90 -20.37
CA PRO A 485 14.15 33.27 -20.91
C PRO A 485 15.42 33.93 -20.33
N GLY A 486 16.44 33.12 -20.04
CA GLY A 486 17.74 33.57 -19.56
C GLY A 486 18.71 33.93 -20.69
N ASN A 487 19.97 34.19 -20.33
CA ASN A 487 21.00 34.66 -21.25
C ASN A 487 21.70 33.53 -22.03
N THR A 488 21.50 32.28 -21.65
CA THR A 488 22.06 31.10 -22.31
C THR A 488 20.95 30.20 -22.87
N PRO A 489 21.20 29.44 -23.94
CA PRO A 489 20.22 28.47 -24.46
C PRO A 489 19.77 27.50 -23.37
N GLY A 490 18.45 27.33 -23.22
CA GLY A 490 17.86 26.48 -22.18
C GLY A 490 17.83 27.08 -20.78
N ALA A 491 18.38 28.29 -20.55
CA ALA A 491 18.20 28.98 -19.28
C ALA A 491 16.84 29.69 -19.20
N ILE A 492 16.22 29.60 -18.03
CA ILE A 492 15.03 30.37 -17.66
C ILE A 492 15.26 31.02 -16.29
N VAL A 493 14.54 32.10 -16.02
CA VAL A 493 14.50 32.77 -14.72
C VAL A 493 13.08 32.74 -14.21
N VAL A 494 12.85 32.05 -13.09
CA VAL A 494 11.54 31.91 -12.47
C VAL A 494 11.35 33.02 -11.44
N HIS A 495 10.18 33.66 -11.46
CA HIS A 495 9.82 34.78 -10.59
C HIS A 495 8.74 34.34 -9.59
N PRO A 496 9.08 34.16 -8.29
CA PRO A 496 8.09 33.96 -7.24
C PRO A 496 7.06 35.10 -7.19
N LEU A 497 5.83 34.81 -6.77
CA LEU A 497 4.77 35.82 -6.65
C LEU A 497 5.07 36.89 -5.59
N GLN A 498 5.80 36.49 -4.53
CA GLN A 498 6.31 37.36 -3.49
C GLN A 498 7.76 36.94 -3.15
N PRO A 499 8.61 37.86 -2.71
CA PRO A 499 9.98 37.53 -2.32
C PRO A 499 10.00 36.51 -1.18
N ILE A 500 10.74 35.41 -1.36
CA ILE A 500 10.87 34.33 -0.37
C ILE A 500 11.73 34.87 0.78
N GLN A 501 11.15 34.92 1.97
CA GLN A 501 11.82 35.48 3.16
C GLN A 501 12.84 34.49 3.76
N PRO A 502 13.89 34.97 4.44
CA PRO A 502 14.80 34.10 5.18
C PRO A 502 14.08 33.19 6.19
N GLY A 503 14.46 31.92 6.24
CA GLY A 503 13.83 30.89 7.08
C GLY A 503 12.53 30.29 6.52
N ALA A 504 12.06 30.76 5.36
CA ALA A 504 10.88 30.19 4.71
C ALA A 504 11.27 29.01 3.80
N LEU A 505 10.44 27.95 3.85
CA LEU A 505 10.45 26.86 2.87
C LEU A 505 9.52 27.21 1.71
N TRP A 506 9.98 26.99 0.48
CA TRP A 506 9.23 27.30 -0.73
C TRP A 506 9.40 26.22 -1.80
N GLU A 507 8.29 25.72 -2.35
CA GLU A 507 8.30 24.67 -3.37
C GLU A 507 8.28 25.27 -4.79
N LEU A 508 9.16 24.77 -5.64
CA LEU A 508 9.19 25.02 -7.09
C LEU A 508 9.10 23.71 -7.86
N ARG A 509 8.06 23.55 -8.66
CA ARG A 509 7.87 22.40 -9.55
C ARG A 509 8.05 22.80 -11.01
N VAL A 510 8.86 22.05 -11.73
CA VAL A 510 9.14 22.21 -13.15
C VAL A 510 8.80 20.89 -13.85
N GLU A 511 7.98 20.96 -14.88
CA GLU A 511 7.62 19.81 -15.70
C GLU A 511 8.16 20.00 -17.12
N LEU A 512 8.82 18.96 -17.62
CA LEU A 512 9.33 18.91 -18.98
C LEU A 512 8.87 17.64 -19.68
N SER A 513 8.69 17.73 -20.98
CA SER A 513 8.38 16.58 -21.83
C SER A 513 9.32 16.47 -23.02
N ARG A 514 9.59 15.24 -23.44
CA ARG A 514 10.33 14.92 -24.66
C ARG A 514 9.63 13.80 -25.40
N THR A 515 9.38 14.01 -26.69
CA THR A 515 8.92 12.94 -27.60
C THR A 515 10.12 12.09 -28.02
N LEU A 516 9.95 10.77 -27.94
CA LEU A 516 10.92 9.76 -28.30
C LEU A 516 10.47 9.06 -29.59
N ALA A 517 11.42 8.43 -30.30
CA ALA A 517 11.04 7.45 -31.32
C ALA A 517 10.53 6.17 -30.64
N ASP A 518 9.68 5.39 -31.30
CA ASP A 518 9.15 4.13 -30.73
C ASP A 518 10.31 3.16 -30.37
N PRO A 519 10.49 2.77 -29.10
CA PRO A 519 11.63 1.97 -28.64
C PRO A 519 11.47 0.48 -28.96
N GLU A 520 11.15 0.13 -30.21
CA GLU A 520 11.11 -1.27 -30.66
C GLU A 520 12.49 -1.96 -30.58
N VAL A 521 13.54 -1.17 -30.79
CA VAL A 521 14.94 -1.54 -30.55
C VAL A 521 15.43 -0.75 -29.33
N GLU A 522 16.43 -1.29 -28.62
CA GLU A 522 17.07 -0.59 -27.50
C GLU A 522 17.51 0.82 -27.94
N GLN A 523 17.01 1.83 -27.24
CA GLN A 523 17.43 3.22 -27.39
C GLN A 523 18.16 3.66 -26.12
N ARG A 524 19.18 4.50 -26.28
CA ARG A 524 19.93 5.07 -25.15
C ARG A 524 19.58 6.53 -24.95
N LEU A 525 19.25 6.89 -23.71
CA LEU A 525 18.90 8.24 -23.31
C LEU A 525 19.78 8.70 -22.15
N GLN A 526 20.24 9.94 -22.23
CA GLN A 526 20.86 10.61 -21.09
C GLN A 526 19.79 11.04 -20.08
N ILE A 527 20.07 10.88 -18.79
CA ILE A 527 19.22 11.39 -17.72
C ILE A 527 19.22 12.93 -17.82
N PRO A 528 18.04 13.56 -17.98
CA PRO A 528 17.94 15.00 -18.03
C PRO A 528 18.31 15.62 -16.68
N SER A 529 18.98 16.76 -16.66
CA SER A 529 19.27 17.51 -15.42
C SER A 529 18.72 18.93 -15.50
N VAL A 530 18.04 19.36 -14.44
CA VAL A 530 17.59 20.76 -14.24
C VAL A 530 18.49 21.38 -13.19
N LEU A 531 19.41 22.25 -13.62
CA LEU A 531 20.41 22.85 -12.74
C LEU A 531 19.94 24.22 -12.25
N ALA A 532 20.18 24.53 -10.97
CA ALA A 532 19.90 25.83 -10.37
C ALA A 532 21.22 26.42 -9.85
N PRO A 533 21.97 27.22 -10.64
CA PRO A 533 23.35 27.62 -10.32
C PRO A 533 23.51 28.38 -8.99
N ALA A 534 22.47 29.08 -8.53
CA ALA A 534 22.49 29.86 -7.30
C ALA A 534 21.99 29.08 -6.06
N VAL A 535 21.72 27.77 -6.20
CA VAL A 535 21.11 26.93 -5.17
C VAL A 535 22.02 25.74 -4.85
N SER A 536 22.36 25.57 -3.58
CA SER A 536 23.12 24.42 -3.10
C SER A 536 22.16 23.25 -2.82
N VAL A 537 22.30 22.16 -3.58
CA VAL A 537 21.45 20.98 -3.42
C VAL A 537 22.00 20.11 -2.29
N ILE A 538 21.23 19.97 -1.21
CA ILE A 538 21.63 19.22 -0.01
C ILE A 538 21.30 17.72 -0.11
N GLY A 539 20.41 17.34 -1.03
CA GLY A 539 20.02 15.95 -1.26
C GLY A 539 18.67 15.84 -1.97
N GLY A 540 18.14 14.62 -2.02
CA GLY A 540 16.79 14.34 -2.52
C GLY A 540 16.68 12.96 -3.14
N SER A 541 15.69 12.77 -4.01
CA SER A 541 15.38 11.48 -4.60
C SER A 541 15.10 11.54 -6.10
N TRP A 542 15.39 10.43 -6.78
CA TRP A 542 15.13 10.24 -8.19
C TRP A 542 14.28 8.99 -8.38
N ARG A 543 13.16 9.10 -9.08
CA ARG A 543 12.32 7.97 -9.47
C ARG A 543 12.34 7.80 -10.98
N LEU A 544 12.74 6.62 -11.43
CA LEU A 544 12.64 6.21 -12.83
C LEU A 544 11.43 5.30 -12.96
N LYS A 545 10.49 5.67 -13.83
CA LYS A 545 9.25 4.93 -14.04
C LYS A 545 9.02 4.68 -15.53
N ALA A 546 8.56 3.49 -15.89
CA ALA A 546 8.14 3.17 -17.24
C ALA A 546 6.84 2.36 -17.24
N ASP A 547 6.06 2.48 -18.30
CA ASP A 547 4.89 1.64 -18.52
C ASP A 547 5.26 0.15 -18.58
N GLU A 548 4.30 -0.73 -18.28
CA GLU A 548 4.54 -2.17 -18.13
C GLU A 548 5.07 -2.85 -19.39
N ASP A 549 4.85 -2.27 -20.57
CA ASP A 549 5.30 -2.82 -21.85
C ASP A 549 6.69 -2.33 -22.26
N LEU A 550 7.28 -1.41 -21.50
CA LEU A 550 8.66 -0.95 -21.66
C LEU A 550 9.56 -1.66 -20.65
N VAL A 551 10.86 -1.62 -20.89
CA VAL A 551 11.92 -2.02 -19.97
C VAL A 551 12.88 -0.85 -19.91
N ILE A 552 13.17 -0.40 -18.69
CA ILE A 552 14.17 0.62 -18.43
C ILE A 552 15.32 0.01 -17.65
N SER A 553 16.53 0.18 -18.17
CA SER A 553 17.75 -0.36 -17.60
C SER A 553 18.77 0.77 -17.43
N PRO A 554 19.10 1.16 -16.20
CA PRO A 554 20.20 2.09 -15.97
C PRO A 554 21.52 1.46 -16.41
N LEU A 555 22.24 2.11 -17.33
CA LEU A 555 23.53 1.64 -17.83
C LEU A 555 24.68 2.20 -16.99
N GLN A 556 24.70 3.52 -16.82
CA GLN A 556 25.69 4.24 -16.03
C GLN A 556 24.99 5.32 -15.23
N LEU A 557 25.18 5.35 -13.92
CA LEU A 557 24.62 6.37 -13.03
C LEU A 557 25.75 7.02 -12.23
N SER A 558 25.67 8.34 -12.05
CA SER A 558 26.57 9.15 -11.23
C SER A 558 25.74 10.01 -10.28
N GLY A 559 26.17 10.10 -9.02
CA GLY A 559 25.47 10.86 -7.99
C GLY A 559 24.13 10.26 -7.52
N LEU A 560 23.84 9.01 -7.90
CA LEU A 560 22.62 8.28 -7.54
C LEU A 560 22.93 6.95 -6.86
N THR A 561 22.28 6.70 -5.73
CA THR A 561 22.39 5.45 -4.97
C THR A 561 21.03 4.76 -4.92
N ALA A 562 20.94 3.50 -5.36
CA ALA A 562 19.67 2.77 -5.37
C ALA A 562 19.12 2.58 -3.94
N ILE A 563 17.83 2.90 -3.74
CA ILE A 563 17.12 2.70 -2.47
C ILE A 563 16.20 1.48 -2.57
N SER A 564 15.34 1.46 -3.59
CA SER A 564 14.28 0.45 -3.74
C SER A 564 13.76 0.36 -5.17
N GLY A 565 13.01 -0.70 -5.46
CA GLY A 565 12.39 -0.92 -6.77
C GLY A 565 13.28 -1.74 -7.70
N THR A 566 12.64 -2.41 -8.67
CA THR A 566 13.29 -3.21 -9.70
C THR A 566 12.53 -3.08 -11.01
N GLY A 567 13.22 -3.25 -12.14
CA GLY A 567 12.58 -3.17 -13.45
C GLY A 567 12.05 -1.76 -13.77
N ASN A 568 10.73 -1.62 -13.88
CA ASN A 568 10.10 -0.41 -14.44
C ASN A 568 9.78 0.68 -13.42
N ASP A 569 10.04 0.46 -12.13
CA ASP A 569 9.88 1.49 -11.09
C ASP A 569 11.07 1.37 -10.12
N GLN A 570 11.97 2.33 -10.20
CA GLN A 570 13.23 2.34 -9.45
C GLN A 570 13.39 3.69 -8.76
N VAL A 571 13.79 3.66 -7.49
CA VAL A 571 13.97 4.85 -6.65
C VAL A 571 15.42 4.92 -6.18
N PHE A 572 16.03 6.08 -6.35
CA PHE A 572 17.40 6.40 -6.02
C PHE A 572 17.46 7.59 -5.07
N ARG A 573 18.48 7.61 -4.21
CA ARG A 573 18.89 8.78 -3.43
C ARG A 573 19.90 9.59 -4.24
N SER A 574 19.75 10.91 -4.27
CA SER A 574 20.77 11.80 -4.84
C SER A 574 21.64 12.43 -3.75
N GLU A 575 22.96 12.37 -3.91
CA GLU A 575 23.93 12.94 -2.96
C GLU A 575 24.32 14.42 -3.26
N GLY A 576 23.59 15.09 -4.15
CA GLY A 576 23.82 16.50 -4.49
C GLY A 576 23.34 16.86 -5.91
N SER A 577 23.92 17.91 -6.50
CA SER A 577 23.50 18.45 -7.82
C SER A 577 24.11 17.74 -9.03
N GLY A 578 25.09 16.85 -8.84
CA GLY A 578 25.85 16.18 -9.90
C GLY A 578 25.21 14.92 -10.47
N VAL A 579 23.87 14.86 -10.56
CA VAL A 579 23.17 13.69 -11.09
C VAL A 579 23.33 13.64 -12.60
N ALA A 580 23.89 12.54 -13.09
CA ALA A 580 24.04 12.26 -14.51
C ALA A 580 23.98 10.75 -14.75
N GLY A 581 23.64 10.34 -15.97
CA GLY A 581 23.64 8.93 -16.31
C GLY A 581 23.04 8.63 -17.68
N GLU A 582 23.17 7.38 -18.09
CA GLU A 582 22.62 6.84 -19.32
C GLU A 582 21.65 5.70 -19.00
N LEU A 583 20.49 5.72 -19.64
CA LEU A 583 19.42 4.74 -19.54
C LEU A 583 19.24 4.04 -20.88
N ALA A 584 19.08 2.72 -20.86
CA ALA A 584 18.54 1.97 -21.99
C ALA A 584 17.03 1.81 -21.82
N ILE A 585 16.28 2.11 -22.88
CA ILE A 585 14.85 1.88 -22.97
C ILE A 585 14.54 0.96 -24.16
N GLN A 586 13.77 -0.08 -23.90
CA GLN A 586 13.35 -1.02 -24.94
C GLN A 586 11.94 -1.54 -24.66
N ARG A 587 11.14 -1.73 -25.70
CA ARG A 587 9.82 -2.35 -25.57
C ARG A 587 9.95 -3.86 -25.41
N LYS A 588 9.14 -4.42 -24.51
CA LYS A 588 9.04 -5.87 -24.30
C LYS A 588 8.53 -6.53 -25.58
N THR A 589 9.23 -7.57 -26.01
CA THR A 589 8.78 -8.42 -27.12
C THR A 589 7.40 -9.00 -26.79
N ALA A 590 6.45 -8.80 -27.69
CA ALA A 590 5.10 -9.31 -27.51
C ALA A 590 5.09 -10.84 -27.56
N GLN A 591 4.46 -11.48 -26.58
CA GLN A 591 4.18 -12.92 -26.63
C GLN A 591 2.70 -13.12 -26.93
N LEU A 592 2.41 -13.80 -28.04
CA LEU A 592 1.05 -13.94 -28.54
C LEU A 592 0.56 -15.38 -28.42
N ALA A 593 -0.70 -15.56 -28.06
CA ALA A 593 -1.41 -16.81 -28.27
C ALA A 593 -2.62 -16.54 -29.15
N SER A 594 -3.05 -17.54 -29.92
CA SER A 594 -4.23 -17.40 -30.77
C SER A 594 -5.16 -18.60 -30.63
N ARG A 595 -6.46 -18.32 -30.68
CA ARG A 595 -7.54 -19.28 -30.78
C ARG A 595 -8.42 -18.94 -31.97
N SER A 596 -8.70 -19.91 -32.84
CA SER A 596 -9.63 -19.68 -33.95
C SER A 596 -10.85 -20.59 -33.95
N VAL A 597 -11.94 -20.06 -34.49
CA VAL A 597 -13.11 -20.82 -34.93
C VAL A 597 -13.27 -20.55 -36.40
N LEU A 598 -13.03 -21.56 -37.24
CA LEU A 598 -13.09 -21.45 -38.69
C LEU A 598 -14.30 -22.21 -39.19
N ARG A 599 -15.39 -21.49 -39.47
CA ARG A 599 -16.64 -22.05 -40.00
C ARG A 599 -16.59 -22.04 -41.52
N THR A 600 -16.84 -23.20 -42.12
CA THR A 600 -16.88 -23.37 -43.57
C THR A 600 -18.21 -23.98 -43.96
N TRP A 601 -18.87 -23.38 -44.94
CA TRP A 601 -20.04 -23.96 -45.60
C TRP A 601 -19.90 -23.78 -47.10
N ALA A 602 -20.62 -24.58 -47.86
CA ALA A 602 -20.55 -24.46 -49.31
C ALA A 602 -21.85 -24.95 -49.96
N ASP A 603 -22.18 -24.31 -51.07
CA ASP A 603 -23.24 -24.73 -51.98
C ASP A 603 -22.64 -25.23 -53.31
N ALA A 604 -23.47 -25.32 -54.34
CA ALA A 604 -23.07 -25.79 -55.66
C ALA A 604 -22.13 -24.82 -56.43
N ARG A 605 -22.00 -23.55 -56.00
CA ARG A 605 -21.30 -22.48 -56.72
C ARG A 605 -20.25 -21.76 -55.88
N GLN A 606 -20.38 -21.76 -54.56
CA GLN A 606 -19.56 -20.99 -53.64
C GLN A 606 -19.18 -21.80 -52.40
N GLN A 607 -17.96 -21.60 -51.94
CA GLN A 607 -17.51 -21.96 -50.60
C GLN A 607 -17.35 -20.67 -49.82
N ALA A 608 -17.92 -20.61 -48.63
CA ALA A 608 -17.79 -19.47 -47.74
C ALA A 608 -17.09 -19.90 -46.44
N VAL A 609 -16.29 -18.99 -45.92
CA VAL A 609 -15.52 -19.13 -44.70
C VAL A 609 -15.80 -17.92 -43.81
N ASP A 610 -16.33 -18.19 -42.63
CA ASP A 610 -16.40 -17.27 -41.50
C ASP A 610 -15.28 -17.65 -40.52
N ALA A 611 -14.33 -16.74 -40.32
CA ALA A 611 -13.22 -16.94 -39.41
C ALA A 611 -13.26 -15.93 -38.26
N GLU A 612 -13.38 -16.46 -37.05
CA GLU A 612 -13.22 -15.72 -35.80
C GLU A 612 -11.89 -16.09 -35.16
N LEU A 613 -10.99 -15.12 -35.00
CA LEU A 613 -9.63 -15.30 -34.48
C LEU A 613 -9.43 -14.45 -33.23
N SER A 614 -9.37 -15.10 -32.06
CA SER A 614 -9.06 -14.45 -30.79
C SER A 614 -7.55 -14.47 -30.54
N VAL A 615 -6.93 -13.30 -30.48
CA VAL A 615 -5.50 -13.10 -30.26
C VAL A 615 -5.27 -12.56 -28.84
N ASP A 616 -4.59 -13.34 -28.03
CA ASP A 616 -4.25 -13.01 -26.64
C ASP A 616 -2.81 -12.47 -26.57
N VAL A 617 -2.64 -11.23 -26.11
CA VAL A 617 -1.33 -10.62 -25.84
C VAL A 617 -0.91 -10.97 -24.41
N LEU A 618 -0.10 -12.02 -24.28
CA LEU A 618 0.35 -12.58 -23.00
C LEU A 618 1.42 -11.72 -22.31
N ALA A 619 2.26 -11.03 -23.07
CA ALA A 619 3.29 -10.12 -22.59
C ALA A 619 3.54 -9.01 -23.63
N GLY A 620 4.05 -7.85 -23.19
CA GLY A 620 4.28 -6.69 -24.05
C GLY A 620 2.99 -6.07 -24.61
N THR A 621 3.14 -5.31 -25.69
CA THR A 621 2.05 -4.72 -26.49
C THR A 621 2.30 -4.91 -27.97
N ILE A 622 1.25 -4.91 -28.78
CA ILE A 622 1.33 -4.98 -30.25
C ILE A 622 0.79 -3.70 -30.88
N ARG A 623 1.41 -3.26 -31.98
CA ARG A 623 0.84 -2.24 -32.89
C ARG A 623 0.46 -2.82 -34.25
N SER A 624 1.09 -3.93 -34.63
CA SER A 624 0.81 -4.66 -35.85
C SER A 624 0.67 -6.15 -35.59
N LEU A 625 -0.10 -6.82 -36.46
CA LEU A 625 -0.29 -8.26 -36.48
C LEU A 625 0.02 -8.78 -37.87
N ASP A 626 0.84 -9.82 -37.93
CA ASP A 626 1.17 -10.51 -39.17
C ASP A 626 0.42 -11.85 -39.21
N LEU A 627 -0.54 -11.96 -40.12
CA LEU A 627 -1.29 -13.17 -40.37
C LEU A 627 -0.76 -13.86 -41.62
N ARG A 628 -0.78 -15.20 -41.64
CA ARG A 628 -0.52 -16.01 -42.83
C ARG A 628 -1.79 -16.81 -43.15
N VAL A 629 -2.39 -16.52 -44.29
CA VAL A 629 -3.71 -17.01 -44.68
C VAL A 629 -3.58 -17.90 -45.92
N ALA A 630 -4.36 -18.98 -46.01
CA ALA A 630 -4.36 -19.86 -47.18
C ALA A 630 -4.55 -19.07 -48.48
N GLU A 631 -3.69 -19.33 -49.48
CA GLU A 631 -3.75 -18.68 -50.79
C GLU A 631 -5.14 -18.81 -51.44
N SER A 632 -5.82 -19.94 -51.20
CA SER A 632 -7.16 -20.21 -51.72
C SER A 632 -8.18 -19.13 -51.34
N LEU A 633 -8.04 -18.49 -50.17
CA LEU A 633 -8.95 -17.44 -49.69
C LEU A 633 -8.77 -16.09 -50.40
N GLY A 634 -7.78 -15.97 -51.29
CA GLY A 634 -7.54 -14.79 -52.11
C GLY A 634 -6.88 -13.63 -51.37
N GLU A 635 -6.82 -12.48 -52.05
CA GLU A 635 -6.17 -11.25 -51.53
C GLU A 635 -7.16 -10.21 -50.99
N ALA A 636 -8.44 -10.32 -51.35
CA ALA A 636 -9.48 -9.35 -51.01
C ALA A 636 -10.13 -9.59 -49.63
N LEU A 637 -9.32 -10.03 -48.65
CA LEU A 637 -9.79 -10.22 -47.27
C LEU A 637 -9.88 -8.88 -46.55
N ARG A 638 -10.90 -8.72 -45.71
CA ARG A 638 -11.10 -7.55 -44.85
C ARG A 638 -11.26 -8.01 -43.41
N PHE A 639 -10.20 -7.85 -42.63
CA PHE A 639 -10.25 -8.14 -41.21
C PHE A 639 -10.89 -6.98 -40.45
N GLU A 640 -11.78 -7.31 -39.52
CA GLU A 640 -12.44 -6.37 -38.62
C GLU A 640 -12.19 -6.74 -37.16
N VAL A 641 -12.14 -5.75 -36.28
CA VAL A 641 -12.08 -5.98 -34.83
C VAL A 641 -13.51 -6.10 -34.32
N LYS A 642 -13.92 -7.32 -33.94
CA LYS A 642 -15.27 -7.60 -33.43
C LYS A 642 -15.41 -7.21 -31.96
N SER A 643 -14.39 -7.52 -31.15
CA SER A 643 -14.37 -7.20 -29.73
C SER A 643 -12.96 -7.17 -29.17
N VAL A 644 -12.78 -6.46 -28.05
CA VAL A 644 -11.59 -6.52 -27.20
C VAL A 644 -12.00 -6.91 -25.78
N GLY A 645 -11.11 -7.57 -25.06
CA GLY A 645 -11.34 -8.00 -23.69
C GLY A 645 -10.06 -8.28 -22.93
N VAL A 646 -10.20 -8.77 -21.69
CA VAL A 646 -9.06 -9.23 -20.89
C VAL A 646 -8.64 -10.63 -21.32
N VAL A 647 -7.35 -10.94 -21.19
CA VAL A 647 -6.85 -12.30 -21.47
C VAL A 647 -7.39 -13.28 -20.42
N PRO A 648 -8.09 -14.36 -20.81
CA PRO A 648 -8.61 -15.35 -19.87
C PRO A 648 -7.51 -16.04 -19.06
N GLY A 649 -7.73 -16.21 -17.76
CA GLY A 649 -6.84 -17.00 -16.89
C GLY A 649 -5.52 -16.33 -16.47
N MET A 650 -5.26 -15.08 -16.85
CA MET A 650 -4.15 -14.30 -16.29
C MET A 650 -4.51 -13.70 -14.92
N ALA A 651 -3.57 -13.81 -13.96
CA ALA A 651 -3.71 -13.20 -12.63
C ALA A 651 -3.77 -11.67 -12.71
N THR A 652 -2.97 -11.07 -13.60
CA THR A 652 -2.98 -9.63 -13.88
C THR A 652 -3.75 -9.38 -15.17
N GLN A 653 -4.96 -8.85 -15.05
CA GLN A 653 -5.77 -8.48 -16.20
C GLN A 653 -5.26 -7.16 -16.81
N ARG A 654 -5.03 -7.15 -18.13
CA ARG A 654 -4.59 -5.97 -18.89
C ARG A 654 -5.53 -5.74 -20.06
N LEU A 655 -5.96 -4.49 -20.22
CA LEU A 655 -6.78 -4.04 -21.35
C LEU A 655 -6.49 -2.56 -21.62
N THR A 656 -5.91 -2.25 -22.77
CA THR A 656 -5.54 -0.87 -23.16
C THR A 656 -6.76 -0.04 -23.67
N GLY A 657 -7.92 -0.68 -23.82
CA GLY A 657 -9.14 -0.08 -24.36
C GLY A 657 -9.47 -0.58 -25.78
N PRO A 658 -10.52 -0.05 -26.43
CA PRO A 658 -10.91 -0.43 -27.78
C PRO A 658 -9.87 0.01 -28.82
N VAL A 659 -9.66 -0.83 -29.83
CA VAL A 659 -8.73 -0.58 -30.95
C VAL A 659 -9.38 -0.91 -32.29
N ARG A 660 -8.87 -0.30 -33.36
CA ARG A 660 -9.33 -0.55 -34.73
C ARG A 660 -8.15 -0.76 -35.68
N ILE A 661 -8.38 -1.49 -36.77
CA ILE A 661 -7.41 -1.63 -37.85
C ILE A 661 -7.45 -0.33 -38.69
N VAL A 662 -6.32 0.36 -38.78
CA VAL A 662 -6.17 1.58 -39.59
C VAL A 662 -5.60 1.31 -40.97
N GLU A 663 -4.87 0.21 -41.11
CA GLU A 663 -4.20 -0.16 -42.36
C GLU A 663 -4.09 -1.68 -42.44
N GLN A 664 -4.32 -2.22 -43.64
CA GLN A 664 -4.08 -3.63 -43.93
C GLN A 664 -3.44 -3.77 -45.30
N SER A 665 -2.44 -4.62 -45.42
CA SER A 665 -1.76 -4.91 -46.67
C SER A 665 -1.57 -6.42 -46.85
N ALA A 666 -1.91 -6.90 -48.04
CA ALA A 666 -1.63 -8.27 -48.47
C ALA A 666 -0.24 -8.34 -49.11
N GLY A 667 0.58 -9.29 -48.67
CA GLY A 667 1.91 -9.55 -49.21
C GLY A 667 1.94 -10.69 -50.22
N ALA A 668 3.15 -11.15 -50.51
CA ALA A 668 3.40 -12.29 -51.41
C ALA A 668 2.97 -13.62 -50.80
N VAL A 669 2.71 -14.60 -51.66
CA VAL A 669 2.45 -15.99 -51.26
C VAL A 669 3.77 -16.72 -51.07
N ALA A 670 3.92 -17.41 -49.95
CA ALA A 670 5.01 -18.34 -49.67
C ALA A 670 4.44 -19.60 -49.03
N ASP A 671 4.87 -20.79 -49.48
CA ASP A 671 4.39 -22.09 -49.00
C ASP A 671 2.86 -22.25 -49.00
N GLY A 672 2.18 -21.69 -50.01
CA GLY A 672 0.71 -21.73 -50.14
C GLY A 672 -0.04 -20.82 -49.15
N LEU A 673 0.67 -19.93 -48.45
CA LEU A 673 0.10 -18.94 -47.53
C LEU A 673 0.46 -17.51 -47.97
N ARG A 674 -0.52 -16.62 -47.97
CA ARG A 674 -0.39 -15.19 -48.18
C ARG A 674 -0.21 -14.45 -46.86
N SER A 675 0.76 -13.56 -46.77
CA SER A 675 0.89 -12.70 -45.59
C SER A 675 -0.11 -11.54 -45.61
N PHE A 676 -0.66 -11.20 -44.44
CA PHE A 676 -1.48 -10.03 -44.21
C PHE A 676 -0.92 -9.28 -43.01
N GLN A 677 -0.48 -8.05 -43.22
CA GLN A 677 -0.01 -7.17 -42.16
C GLN A 677 -1.15 -6.21 -41.79
N LEU A 678 -1.58 -6.26 -40.54
CA LEU A 678 -2.64 -5.43 -39.99
C LEU A 678 -2.04 -4.43 -39.02
N ARG A 679 -2.29 -3.13 -39.19
CA ARG A 679 -1.83 -2.07 -38.27
C ARG A 679 -3.01 -1.52 -37.47
N LEU A 680 -2.83 -1.43 -36.15
CA LEU A 680 -3.81 -0.88 -35.22
C LEU A 680 -3.61 0.64 -35.04
N ASP A 681 -4.68 1.35 -34.66
CA ASP A 681 -4.64 2.80 -34.41
C ASP A 681 -3.72 3.19 -33.23
N ARG A 682 -3.58 2.28 -32.27
CA ARG A 682 -2.75 2.41 -31.06
C ARG A 682 -2.17 1.05 -30.67
N ARG A 683 -1.19 1.06 -29.77
CA ARG A 683 -0.69 -0.17 -29.17
C ARG A 683 -1.75 -0.84 -28.29
N PHE A 684 -1.78 -2.16 -28.31
CA PHE A 684 -2.79 -2.98 -27.65
C PHE A 684 -2.16 -4.06 -26.76
N ALA A 685 -2.69 -4.19 -25.55
CA ALA A 685 -2.56 -5.36 -24.69
C ALA A 685 -3.96 -5.81 -24.24
N GLY A 686 -4.17 -7.11 -24.23
CA GLY A 686 -5.47 -7.73 -23.95
C GLY A 686 -5.74 -8.90 -24.90
N SER A 687 -7.01 -9.30 -24.98
CA SER A 687 -7.55 -10.24 -25.95
C SER A 687 -8.27 -9.47 -27.06
N LEU A 688 -7.92 -9.74 -28.32
CA LEU A 688 -8.46 -9.10 -29.51
C LEU A 688 -9.15 -10.15 -30.37
N THR A 689 -10.45 -9.99 -30.63
CA THR A 689 -11.19 -10.87 -31.55
C THR A 689 -11.26 -10.23 -32.94
N LEU A 690 -10.56 -10.82 -33.89
CA LEU A 690 -10.63 -10.51 -35.30
C LEU A 690 -11.69 -11.34 -35.99
N PHE A 691 -12.38 -10.75 -36.95
CA PHE A 691 -13.40 -11.39 -37.77
C PHE A 691 -13.09 -11.16 -39.25
N VAL A 692 -13.27 -12.19 -40.07
CA VAL A 692 -13.24 -12.06 -41.53
C VAL A 692 -14.21 -13.07 -42.13
N GLU A 693 -14.99 -12.61 -43.10
CA GLU A 693 -15.85 -13.45 -43.93
C GLU A 693 -15.41 -13.37 -45.38
N VAL A 694 -15.30 -14.51 -46.03
CA VAL A 694 -14.91 -14.60 -47.44
C VAL A 694 -15.71 -15.67 -48.15
N SER A 695 -16.15 -15.35 -49.37
CA SER A 695 -16.81 -16.30 -50.27
C SER A 695 -16.00 -16.43 -51.55
N GLN A 696 -15.70 -17.67 -51.92
CA GLN A 696 -14.93 -18.01 -53.10
C GLN A 696 -15.75 -18.91 -54.04
N PRO A 697 -15.58 -18.79 -55.36
CA PRO A 697 -16.23 -19.69 -56.30
C PRO A 697 -15.73 -21.13 -56.09
N ARG A 698 -16.66 -22.09 -56.19
CA ARG A 698 -16.41 -23.53 -56.04
C ARG A 698 -17.04 -24.30 -57.20
N THR A 699 -16.42 -25.41 -57.57
CA THR A 699 -16.98 -26.39 -58.50
C THR A 699 -17.86 -27.39 -57.74
N LYS A 700 -19.08 -27.64 -58.23
CA LYS A 700 -19.99 -28.63 -57.65
C LYS A 700 -19.29 -29.99 -57.44
N ASN A 701 -19.49 -30.59 -56.26
CA ASN A 701 -18.91 -31.87 -55.81
C ASN A 701 -17.38 -31.89 -55.60
N SER A 702 -16.66 -30.76 -55.71
CA SER A 702 -15.24 -30.71 -55.36
C SER A 702 -15.07 -30.86 -53.83
N PRO A 703 -14.02 -31.51 -53.31
CA PRO A 703 -13.75 -31.48 -51.88
C PRO A 703 -13.67 -30.05 -51.33
N ILE A 704 -14.20 -29.84 -50.13
CA ILE A 704 -14.11 -28.58 -49.38
C ILE A 704 -12.81 -28.62 -48.60
N ALA A 705 -11.84 -27.77 -48.96
CA ALA A 705 -10.60 -27.65 -48.21
C ALA A 705 -10.82 -26.82 -46.94
N ALA A 706 -10.23 -27.27 -45.82
CA ALA A 706 -10.20 -26.50 -44.59
C ALA A 706 -9.36 -25.22 -44.79
N PRO A 707 -9.87 -24.04 -44.42
CA PRO A 707 -9.09 -22.81 -44.45
C PRO A 707 -7.97 -22.85 -43.41
N ALA A 708 -6.84 -22.22 -43.70
CA ALA A 708 -5.74 -22.04 -42.75
C ALA A 708 -5.49 -20.54 -42.52
N ILE A 709 -5.56 -20.09 -41.27
CA ILE A 709 -5.20 -18.74 -40.83
C ILE A 709 -4.24 -18.89 -39.65
N ARG A 710 -3.00 -18.43 -39.82
CA ARG A 710 -1.93 -18.54 -38.84
C ARG A 710 -1.51 -17.15 -38.36
N LEU A 711 -1.23 -17.01 -37.07
CA LEU A 711 -0.64 -15.80 -36.52
C LEU A 711 0.89 -15.94 -36.49
N ALA A 712 1.64 -14.98 -37.01
CA ALA A 712 3.11 -15.03 -36.90
C ALA A 712 3.54 -14.85 -35.43
N ASN A 713 4.64 -15.49 -35.03
CA ASN A 713 5.28 -15.35 -33.72
C ASN A 713 4.39 -15.70 -32.50
N ALA A 714 3.26 -16.36 -32.70
CA ALA A 714 2.44 -16.83 -31.58
C ALA A 714 3.04 -18.09 -30.96
N VAL A 715 3.23 -18.07 -29.65
CA VAL A 715 3.79 -19.18 -28.86
C VAL A 715 2.84 -20.38 -28.79
N ARG A 716 1.53 -20.16 -28.97
CA ARG A 716 0.50 -21.19 -29.03
C ARG A 716 -0.61 -20.80 -30.00
N GLN A 717 -1.03 -21.75 -30.84
CA GLN A 717 -2.14 -21.57 -31.77
C GLN A 717 -2.97 -22.85 -31.82
N HIS A 718 -4.26 -22.73 -31.50
CA HIS A 718 -5.20 -23.85 -31.56
C HIS A 718 -6.57 -23.34 -31.98
N GLY A 719 -7.49 -24.24 -32.27
CA GLY A 719 -8.82 -23.83 -32.68
C GLY A 719 -9.69 -24.99 -33.06
N VAL A 720 -10.83 -24.65 -33.66
CA VAL A 720 -11.79 -25.61 -34.18
C VAL A 720 -12.15 -25.27 -35.62
N LEU A 721 -12.15 -26.30 -36.46
CA LEU A 721 -12.71 -26.31 -37.79
C LEU A 721 -14.16 -26.75 -37.67
N VAL A 722 -15.08 -25.97 -38.22
CA VAL A 722 -16.51 -26.25 -38.21
C VAL A 722 -16.98 -26.31 -39.65
N PHE A 723 -17.58 -27.42 -40.05
CA PHE A 723 -18.20 -27.56 -41.35
C PHE A 723 -19.72 -27.61 -41.18
N GLU A 724 -20.40 -26.64 -41.77
CA GLU A 724 -21.86 -26.56 -41.76
C GLU A 724 -22.43 -27.10 -43.07
N ALA A 725 -23.56 -27.79 -42.96
CA ALA A 725 -24.26 -28.41 -44.08
C ALA A 725 -25.69 -27.90 -44.17
N LEU A 726 -26.23 -27.80 -45.39
CA LEU A 726 -27.66 -27.65 -45.62
C LEU A 726 -28.42 -28.94 -45.22
N PRO A 727 -29.75 -28.89 -45.00
CA PRO A 727 -30.55 -30.05 -44.62
C PRO A 727 -30.41 -31.24 -45.58
N GLU A 728 -30.27 -30.96 -46.86
CA GLU A 728 -30.08 -31.93 -47.94
C GLU A 728 -28.63 -32.39 -48.13
N GLN A 729 -27.66 -31.81 -47.42
CA GLN A 729 -26.23 -32.14 -47.54
C GLN A 729 -25.76 -33.10 -46.44
N SER A 730 -24.87 -34.02 -46.84
CA SER A 730 -24.06 -34.84 -45.95
C SER A 730 -22.59 -34.56 -46.21
N LEU A 731 -21.87 -34.28 -45.13
CA LEU A 731 -20.43 -34.02 -45.15
C LEU A 731 -19.69 -35.20 -44.55
N GLN A 732 -18.60 -35.61 -45.19
CA GLN A 732 -17.73 -36.68 -44.73
C GLN A 732 -16.27 -36.24 -44.78
N ALA A 733 -15.54 -36.41 -43.67
CA ALA A 733 -14.12 -36.12 -43.63
C ALA A 733 -13.31 -37.06 -44.54
N LEU A 734 -12.43 -36.51 -45.36
CA LEU A 734 -11.50 -37.27 -46.21
C LEU A 734 -10.18 -37.45 -45.45
N LEU A 735 -10.12 -38.47 -44.59
CA LEU A 735 -8.94 -38.83 -43.81
C LEU A 735 -8.33 -40.12 -44.38
N THR A 736 -7.17 -40.02 -45.03
CA THR A 736 -6.41 -41.18 -45.52
C THR A 736 -5.44 -41.74 -44.46
N ALA A 737 -5.05 -40.89 -43.49
CA ALA A 737 -4.22 -41.21 -42.33
C ALA A 737 -4.51 -40.21 -41.19
N GLU A 738 -4.04 -40.48 -39.97
CA GLU A 738 -4.11 -39.52 -38.86
C GLU A 738 -3.28 -38.27 -39.18
N ILE A 739 -3.89 -37.09 -39.02
CA ILE A 739 -3.22 -35.80 -39.17
C ILE A 739 -2.74 -35.37 -37.77
N PRO A 740 -1.43 -35.19 -37.54
CA PRO A 740 -0.91 -34.79 -36.24
C PRO A 740 -1.58 -33.52 -35.72
N GLY A 741 -2.01 -33.55 -34.46
CA GLY A 741 -2.63 -32.41 -33.80
C GLY A 741 -4.03 -32.04 -34.29
N LEU A 742 -4.70 -32.87 -35.10
CA LEU A 742 -6.09 -32.70 -35.53
C LEU A 742 -6.95 -33.88 -35.02
N SER A 743 -8.02 -33.59 -34.29
CA SER A 743 -8.94 -34.61 -33.74
C SER A 743 -10.40 -34.22 -33.92
N ALA A 744 -11.28 -35.21 -34.08
CA ALA A 744 -12.72 -34.96 -34.07
C ALA A 744 -13.17 -34.43 -32.70
N GLU A 745 -14.15 -33.53 -32.70
CA GLU A 745 -14.67 -32.88 -31.49
C GLU A 745 -16.21 -32.86 -31.53
N ASP A 746 -16.84 -32.70 -30.37
CA ASP A 746 -18.29 -32.57 -30.26
C ASP A 746 -18.79 -31.23 -30.85
N ALA A 747 -19.93 -31.27 -31.55
CA ALA A 747 -20.61 -30.09 -32.04
C ALA A 747 -21.06 -29.13 -30.91
N ALA A 748 -21.25 -29.63 -29.69
CA ALA A 748 -21.61 -28.83 -28.51
C ALA A 748 -20.52 -27.81 -28.12
N VAL A 749 -19.28 -27.95 -28.60
CA VAL A 749 -18.16 -27.04 -28.30
C VAL A 749 -18.28 -25.71 -29.07
N VAL A 750 -19.15 -25.64 -30.09
CA VAL A 750 -19.33 -24.45 -30.92
C VAL A 750 -20.78 -23.99 -30.93
N ALA A 751 -20.98 -22.68 -31.11
CA ALA A 751 -22.32 -22.12 -31.27
C ALA A 751 -23.01 -22.66 -32.53
N ALA A 752 -24.31 -22.94 -32.43
CA ALA A 752 -25.11 -23.37 -33.56
C ALA A 752 -25.24 -22.27 -34.64
N PRO A 753 -25.43 -22.63 -35.91
CA PRO A 753 -25.64 -21.66 -36.98
C PRO A 753 -26.88 -20.78 -36.72
N PRO A 754 -26.95 -19.55 -37.24
CA PRO A 754 -28.13 -18.70 -37.13
C PRO A 754 -29.38 -19.41 -37.66
N ALA A 755 -30.50 -19.29 -36.94
CA ALA A 755 -31.77 -19.96 -37.27
C ALA A 755 -32.28 -19.61 -38.68
N GLU A 756 -31.96 -18.41 -39.18
CA GLU A 756 -32.33 -17.92 -40.51
C GLU A 756 -31.59 -18.66 -41.64
N SER A 757 -30.45 -19.29 -41.36
CA SER A 757 -29.57 -19.84 -42.40
C SER A 757 -29.95 -21.25 -42.88
N SER A 758 -30.89 -21.93 -42.21
CA SER A 758 -31.27 -23.35 -42.45
C SER A 758 -30.14 -24.39 -42.33
N ARG A 759 -28.90 -23.97 -42.06
CA ARG A 759 -27.72 -24.81 -41.94
C ARG A 759 -27.67 -25.52 -40.58
N ARG A 760 -26.95 -26.65 -40.54
CA ARG A 760 -26.62 -27.39 -39.31
C ARG A 760 -25.11 -27.63 -39.22
N THR A 761 -24.58 -27.68 -38.01
CA THR A 761 -23.20 -28.14 -37.77
C THR A 761 -23.09 -29.62 -38.10
N ALA A 762 -22.24 -29.98 -39.07
CA ALA A 762 -22.11 -31.36 -39.55
C ALA A 762 -20.81 -32.04 -39.09
N LEU A 763 -19.68 -31.33 -39.14
CA LEU A 763 -18.38 -31.85 -38.67
C LEU A 763 -17.67 -30.78 -37.83
N VAL A 764 -17.07 -31.19 -36.72
CA VAL A 764 -16.20 -30.33 -35.90
C VAL A 764 -14.88 -31.06 -35.63
N TYR A 765 -13.77 -30.37 -35.89
CA TYR A 765 -12.42 -30.88 -35.64
C TYR A 765 -11.61 -29.86 -34.86
N ARG A 766 -11.02 -30.26 -33.75
CA ARG A 766 -10.08 -29.46 -32.98
C ARG A 766 -8.69 -29.61 -33.58
N PHE A 767 -7.97 -28.50 -33.74
CA PHE A 767 -6.55 -28.51 -34.07
C PHE A 767 -5.73 -27.86 -32.94
N VAL A 768 -4.57 -28.44 -32.63
CA VAL A 768 -3.59 -27.90 -31.67
C VAL A 768 -2.33 -27.35 -32.33
N GLN A 769 -2.20 -27.56 -33.65
CA GLN A 769 -1.18 -26.96 -34.50
C GLN A 769 -1.82 -26.51 -35.83
N PRO A 770 -1.40 -25.37 -36.41
CA PRO A 770 -2.07 -24.77 -37.56
C PRO A 770 -1.60 -25.29 -38.94
N ASP A 771 -0.78 -26.34 -38.97
CA ASP A 771 -0.18 -26.99 -40.14
C ASP A 771 -0.88 -28.29 -40.56
N TYR A 772 -2.21 -28.28 -40.53
CA TYR A 772 -3.02 -29.36 -41.08
C TYR A 772 -3.31 -29.18 -42.57
N ALA A 773 -3.50 -30.31 -43.26
CA ALA A 773 -4.12 -30.37 -44.58
C ALA A 773 -5.37 -31.25 -44.50
N PHE A 774 -6.55 -30.63 -44.37
CA PHE A 774 -7.81 -31.32 -44.14
C PHE A 774 -8.83 -31.00 -45.22
N GLN A 775 -9.55 -32.01 -45.70
CA GLN A 775 -10.59 -31.87 -46.72
C GLN A 775 -11.86 -32.63 -46.35
N VAL A 776 -13.00 -32.11 -46.80
CA VAL A 776 -14.33 -32.68 -46.54
C VAL A 776 -15.03 -32.94 -47.87
N GLN A 777 -15.55 -34.15 -48.04
CA GLN A 777 -16.40 -34.52 -49.16
C GLN A 777 -17.85 -34.10 -48.88
N ASP A 778 -18.51 -33.55 -49.90
CA ASP A 778 -19.91 -33.11 -49.88
C ASP A 778 -20.76 -34.00 -50.79
N THR A 779 -21.94 -34.40 -50.31
CA THR A 779 -22.95 -35.18 -51.05
C THR A 779 -24.35 -34.58 -50.79
N THR A 780 -25.09 -34.25 -51.86
CA THR A 780 -26.43 -33.64 -51.78
C THR A 780 -27.54 -34.64 -52.14
N TYR A 781 -28.61 -34.69 -51.36
CA TYR A 781 -29.78 -35.60 -51.49
C TYR A 781 -31.08 -34.85 -51.88
N ALA A 782 -32.13 -35.60 -52.23
CA ALA A 782 -33.48 -35.06 -52.49
C ALA A 782 -34.41 -35.21 -51.26
N THR A 783 -35.23 -34.20 -50.96
CA THR A 783 -36.17 -34.15 -49.81
C THR A 783 -37.52 -34.85 -50.07
N SER A 784 -38.14 -35.45 -49.03
CA SER A 784 -39.46 -36.14 -49.07
C SER A 784 -40.54 -35.45 -48.18
N VAL A 785 -41.83 -35.78 -48.34
CA VAL A 785 -43.01 -35.10 -47.72
C VAL A 785 -43.41 -35.70 -46.35
N VAL A 786 -43.88 -34.87 -45.40
CA VAL A 786 -44.28 -35.20 -44.01
C VAL A 786 -45.78 -35.61 -43.87
N PRO A 787 -46.20 -36.54 -42.98
CA PRO A 787 -47.60 -36.95 -42.81
C PRO A 787 -48.54 -35.85 -42.28
N SER A 788 -49.78 -35.79 -42.78
CA SER A 788 -50.76 -34.73 -42.47
C SER A 788 -51.63 -34.96 -41.23
N ALA A 789 -51.71 -36.18 -40.67
CA ALA A 789 -52.34 -36.45 -39.38
C ALA A 789 -51.79 -37.70 -38.69
N VAL A 790 -51.83 -37.71 -37.35
CA VAL A 790 -51.42 -38.82 -36.49
C VAL A 790 -52.39 -38.96 -35.31
N CYS A 791 -52.76 -40.19 -34.94
CA CYS A 791 -53.53 -40.47 -33.73
C CYS A 791 -52.57 -40.75 -32.56
N GLN A 792 -52.52 -39.83 -31.59
CA GLN A 792 -51.63 -39.95 -30.43
C GLN A 792 -52.03 -41.10 -29.52
N SER A 793 -53.33 -41.24 -29.24
CA SER A 793 -53.85 -42.29 -28.35
C SER A 793 -55.26 -42.71 -28.72
N MET A 794 -55.55 -44.02 -28.67
CA MET A 794 -56.88 -44.61 -28.87
C MET A 794 -57.24 -45.50 -27.68
N ASN A 795 -58.30 -45.16 -26.95
CA ASN A 795 -58.82 -45.95 -25.84
C ASN A 795 -60.14 -46.64 -26.22
N ASN A 796 -60.19 -47.96 -26.12
CA ASN A 796 -61.34 -48.77 -26.52
C ASN A 796 -61.97 -49.40 -25.27
N VAL A 797 -63.18 -49.00 -24.92
CA VAL A 797 -63.96 -49.62 -23.83
C VAL A 797 -65.02 -50.51 -24.44
N CYS A 798 -64.94 -51.81 -24.20
CA CYS A 798 -65.87 -52.82 -24.68
C CYS A 798 -66.73 -53.33 -23.54
N VAL A 799 -68.04 -53.43 -23.75
CA VAL A 799 -69.00 -54.04 -22.83
C VAL A 799 -69.65 -55.23 -23.53
N LEU A 800 -69.41 -56.42 -22.98
CA LEU A 800 -69.95 -57.67 -23.46
C LEU A 800 -71.31 -57.92 -22.79
N SER A 801 -72.37 -58.03 -23.59
CA SER A 801 -73.68 -58.42 -23.08
C SER A 801 -73.82 -59.94 -22.96
N ASP A 802 -74.71 -60.38 -22.08
CA ASP A 802 -75.21 -61.77 -22.01
C ASP A 802 -75.97 -62.18 -23.28
N THR A 803 -76.55 -61.22 -23.99
CA THR A 803 -77.27 -61.38 -25.26
C THR A 803 -76.38 -61.60 -26.50
N GLY A 804 -75.05 -61.57 -26.35
CA GLY A 804 -74.11 -61.81 -27.45
C GLY A 804 -73.85 -60.60 -28.35
N THR A 805 -74.23 -59.39 -27.93
CA THR A 805 -73.81 -58.14 -28.57
C THR A 805 -72.69 -57.46 -27.79
N VAL A 806 -71.79 -56.76 -28.48
CA VAL A 806 -70.68 -56.02 -27.88
C VAL A 806 -70.85 -54.55 -28.16
N GLN A 807 -71.09 -53.77 -27.12
CA GLN A 807 -71.08 -52.31 -27.19
C GLN A 807 -69.66 -51.80 -27.00
N ARG A 808 -69.21 -50.88 -27.85
CA ARG A 808 -67.86 -50.34 -27.83
C ARG A 808 -67.85 -48.83 -27.90
N ARG A 809 -67.04 -48.24 -27.03
CA ARG A 809 -66.76 -46.81 -26.98
C ARG A 809 -65.29 -46.58 -27.24
N CYS A 810 -64.98 -45.92 -28.34
CA CYS A 810 -63.62 -45.65 -28.79
C CYS A 810 -63.35 -44.15 -28.67
N SER A 811 -62.48 -43.75 -27.75
CA SER A 811 -62.05 -42.36 -27.55
C SER A 811 -60.65 -42.17 -28.11
N MET A 812 -60.46 -41.17 -28.97
CA MET A 812 -59.24 -40.96 -29.75
C MET A 812 -58.77 -39.53 -29.65
N ARG A 813 -57.46 -39.34 -29.52
CA ARG A 813 -56.82 -38.02 -29.60
C ARG A 813 -56.00 -37.91 -30.87
N LEU A 814 -56.41 -37.03 -31.77
CA LEU A 814 -55.82 -36.82 -33.09
C LEU A 814 -55.06 -35.51 -33.14
N GLN A 815 -53.94 -35.50 -33.87
CA GLN A 815 -53.21 -34.29 -34.26
C GLN A 815 -53.22 -34.17 -35.78
N THR A 816 -53.82 -33.11 -36.31
CA THR A 816 -54.09 -32.89 -37.73
C THR A 816 -53.44 -31.59 -38.23
N SER A 817 -52.95 -31.60 -39.47
CA SER A 817 -52.44 -30.41 -40.16
C SER A 817 -52.96 -30.41 -41.60
N GLY A 818 -53.86 -29.47 -41.91
CA GLY A 818 -54.45 -29.34 -43.25
C GLY A 818 -55.47 -30.44 -43.64
N VAL A 819 -55.99 -31.19 -42.67
CA VAL A 819 -57.04 -32.20 -42.89
C VAL A 819 -58.42 -31.59 -42.68
N GLN A 820 -59.34 -31.80 -43.63
CA GLN A 820 -60.70 -31.22 -43.58
C GLN A 820 -61.76 -32.22 -43.11
N SER A 821 -61.54 -33.51 -43.36
CA SER A 821 -62.46 -34.57 -42.98
C SER A 821 -61.72 -35.79 -42.48
N LEU A 822 -62.11 -36.26 -41.31
CA LEU A 822 -61.70 -37.55 -40.79
C LEU A 822 -62.68 -38.62 -41.27
N ARG A 823 -62.16 -39.81 -41.52
CA ARG A 823 -62.92 -41.00 -41.88
C ARG A 823 -62.63 -42.08 -40.88
N PHE A 824 -63.64 -42.84 -40.52
CA PHE A 824 -63.44 -44.04 -39.73
C PHE A 824 -64.25 -45.21 -40.27
N ARG A 825 -63.71 -46.42 -40.16
CA ARG A 825 -64.37 -47.66 -40.56
C ARG A 825 -64.61 -48.52 -39.34
N LEU A 826 -65.85 -48.97 -39.17
CA LEU A 826 -66.21 -49.89 -38.09
C LEU A 826 -65.67 -51.30 -38.38
N PRO A 827 -65.40 -52.11 -37.33
CA PRO A 827 -64.65 -53.37 -37.48
C PRO A 827 -65.31 -54.44 -38.35
N ASN A 828 -66.65 -54.56 -38.28
CA ASN A 828 -67.44 -55.58 -38.99
C ASN A 828 -68.59 -54.90 -39.76
N GLU A 829 -69.03 -55.47 -40.88
CA GLU A 829 -70.15 -54.94 -41.69
C GLU A 829 -71.48 -54.86 -40.89
N ASP A 830 -71.69 -55.79 -39.96
CA ASP A 830 -72.86 -55.85 -39.08
C ASP A 830 -72.76 -54.92 -37.84
N SER A 831 -71.79 -54.00 -37.82
CA SER A 831 -71.65 -53.02 -36.73
C SER A 831 -72.63 -51.86 -36.89
N TYR A 832 -73.37 -51.55 -35.82
CA TYR A 832 -74.34 -50.47 -35.78
C TYR A 832 -73.76 -49.27 -35.03
N LEU A 833 -73.67 -48.10 -35.67
CA LEU A 833 -73.20 -46.86 -35.04
C LEU A 833 -74.29 -46.24 -34.16
N TRP A 834 -73.98 -45.95 -32.90
CA TRP A 834 -74.90 -45.33 -31.94
C TRP A 834 -74.71 -43.81 -31.88
N SER A 835 -73.47 -43.34 -31.70
CA SER A 835 -73.18 -41.91 -31.63
C SER A 835 -71.73 -41.61 -32.02
N THR A 836 -71.50 -40.37 -32.46
CA THR A 836 -70.15 -39.83 -32.67
C THR A 836 -70.10 -38.44 -32.04
N VAL A 837 -69.06 -38.19 -31.25
CA VAL A 837 -68.83 -36.93 -30.55
C VAL A 837 -67.44 -36.45 -30.95
N LEU A 838 -67.34 -35.21 -31.42
CA LEU A 838 -66.08 -34.55 -31.76
C LEU A 838 -65.90 -33.37 -30.82
N ASP A 839 -64.76 -33.30 -30.14
CA ASP A 839 -64.39 -32.21 -29.22
C ASP A 839 -65.46 -31.93 -28.13
N GLY A 840 -66.16 -32.98 -27.71
CA GLY A 840 -67.23 -32.91 -26.70
C GLY A 840 -68.63 -32.59 -27.24
N GLU A 841 -68.78 -32.30 -28.53
CA GLU A 841 -70.07 -32.04 -29.18
C GLU A 841 -70.54 -33.22 -30.04
N PRO A 842 -71.81 -33.65 -29.93
CA PRO A 842 -72.37 -34.66 -30.83
C PRO A 842 -72.38 -34.16 -32.28
N VAL A 843 -71.81 -34.94 -33.21
CA VAL A 843 -71.70 -34.58 -34.62
C VAL A 843 -72.46 -35.55 -35.52
N GLU A 844 -73.14 -35.02 -36.53
CA GLU A 844 -73.73 -35.85 -37.59
C GLU A 844 -72.62 -36.43 -38.46
N VAL A 845 -72.67 -37.75 -38.67
CA VAL A 845 -71.73 -38.44 -39.55
C VAL A 845 -72.39 -38.80 -40.87
N ARG A 846 -71.66 -38.64 -41.97
CA ARG A 846 -72.11 -39.08 -43.29
C ARG A 846 -71.54 -40.45 -43.59
N ARG A 847 -72.40 -41.43 -43.87
CA ARG A 847 -71.96 -42.76 -44.32
C ARG A 847 -71.69 -42.73 -45.83
N GLU A 848 -70.48 -43.09 -46.24
CA GLU A 848 -70.05 -43.21 -47.64
C GLU A 848 -69.45 -44.61 -47.84
N GLY A 849 -70.27 -45.54 -48.33
CA GLY A 849 -69.92 -46.97 -48.40
C GLY A 849 -69.72 -47.57 -47.00
N GLU A 850 -68.52 -48.12 -46.76
CA GLU A 850 -68.09 -48.69 -45.47
C GLU A 850 -67.51 -47.65 -44.50
N ASN A 851 -67.26 -46.41 -44.95
CA ASN A 851 -66.62 -45.38 -44.14
C ASN A 851 -67.67 -44.40 -43.58
N TYR A 852 -67.43 -43.95 -42.35
CA TYR A 852 -68.14 -42.84 -41.72
C TYR A 852 -67.25 -41.60 -41.78
N LEU A 853 -67.80 -40.51 -42.29
CA LEU A 853 -67.09 -39.26 -42.48
C LEU A 853 -67.53 -38.24 -41.43
N VAL A 854 -66.54 -37.66 -40.75
CA VAL A 854 -66.67 -36.59 -39.76
C VAL A 854 -66.00 -35.34 -40.34
N ALA A 855 -66.76 -34.26 -40.48
CA ALA A 855 -66.19 -32.97 -40.85
C ALA A 855 -65.48 -32.37 -39.64
N LEU A 856 -64.24 -31.90 -39.81
CA LEU A 856 -63.54 -31.16 -38.77
C LEU A 856 -63.99 -29.69 -38.79
N PRO A 857 -64.13 -29.03 -37.63
CA PRO A 857 -64.48 -27.62 -37.57
C PRO A 857 -63.41 -26.77 -38.28
N ALA A 858 -63.82 -25.77 -39.04
CA ALA A 858 -62.88 -24.85 -39.69
C ALA A 858 -62.23 -23.94 -38.64
N GLY A 859 -60.94 -24.17 -38.35
CA GLY A 859 -60.15 -23.37 -37.40
C GLY A 859 -58.69 -23.84 -37.29
N ASP A 860 -57.87 -23.08 -36.55
CA ASP A 860 -56.44 -23.39 -36.30
C ASP A 860 -56.23 -24.51 -35.26
N GLN A 861 -57.31 -25.15 -34.80
CA GLN A 861 -57.22 -26.24 -33.85
C GLN A 861 -56.67 -27.48 -34.54
N MET A 862 -55.43 -27.84 -34.20
CA MET A 862 -54.73 -29.01 -34.74
C MET A 862 -54.96 -30.27 -33.90
N GLN A 863 -55.64 -30.17 -32.75
CA GLN A 863 -55.87 -31.31 -31.85
C GLN A 863 -57.36 -31.55 -31.70
N HIS A 864 -57.79 -32.79 -31.96
CA HIS A 864 -59.20 -33.18 -31.86
C HIS A 864 -59.38 -34.44 -31.02
N ASP A 865 -60.40 -34.45 -30.18
CA ASP A 865 -60.83 -35.63 -29.43
C ASP A 865 -62.09 -36.22 -30.10
N LEU A 866 -61.99 -37.41 -30.68
CA LEU A 866 -63.08 -38.11 -31.34
C LEU A 866 -63.55 -39.30 -30.49
N GLU A 867 -64.83 -39.35 -30.14
CA GLU A 867 -65.46 -40.46 -29.44
C GLU A 867 -66.53 -41.12 -30.32
N VAL A 868 -66.37 -42.41 -30.57
CA VAL A 868 -67.27 -43.22 -31.40
C VAL A 868 -67.88 -44.32 -30.54
N LEU A 869 -69.20 -44.35 -30.44
CA LEU A 869 -69.96 -45.40 -29.77
C LEU A 869 -70.68 -46.25 -30.82
N PHE A 870 -70.44 -47.55 -30.83
CA PHE A 870 -71.08 -48.48 -31.74
C PHE A 870 -71.30 -49.83 -31.09
N GLU A 871 -72.20 -50.61 -31.67
CA GLU A 871 -72.48 -51.99 -31.29
C GLU A 871 -72.01 -52.91 -32.42
N SER A 872 -71.49 -54.07 -32.05
CA SER A 872 -71.04 -55.10 -33.00
C SER A 872 -71.52 -56.47 -32.52
N ALA A 873 -71.86 -57.36 -33.45
CA ALA A 873 -72.17 -58.74 -33.13
C ALA A 873 -70.92 -59.43 -32.53
N ALA A 874 -71.10 -60.21 -31.47
CA ALA A 874 -70.03 -61.08 -30.97
C ALA A 874 -69.94 -62.32 -31.86
N ASP A 875 -68.95 -62.33 -32.76
CA ASP A 875 -68.64 -63.55 -33.52
C ASP A 875 -67.91 -64.52 -32.59
N GLY A 876 -68.55 -65.64 -32.24
CA GLY A 876 -68.09 -66.55 -31.21
C GLY A 876 -68.39 -68.02 -31.51
N ASP A 877 -67.36 -68.87 -31.38
CA ASP A 877 -67.46 -70.33 -31.55
C ASP A 877 -68.03 -71.04 -30.31
N GLU A 878 -68.24 -72.36 -30.34
CA GLU A 878 -68.81 -73.22 -29.28
C GLU A 878 -68.10 -73.07 -27.90
N PHE A 879 -66.86 -72.57 -27.90
CA PHE A 879 -66.04 -72.25 -26.73
C PHE A 879 -66.05 -70.75 -26.31
N ARG A 880 -66.97 -69.93 -26.85
CA ARG A 880 -67.06 -68.47 -26.64
C ARG A 880 -65.75 -67.71 -26.90
N ARG A 881 -64.93 -68.17 -27.86
CA ARG A 881 -63.77 -67.40 -28.32
C ARG A 881 -64.25 -66.22 -29.14
N GLN A 882 -63.97 -65.00 -28.69
CA GLN A 882 -64.35 -63.78 -29.40
C GLN A 882 -63.12 -63.07 -29.99
N THR A 883 -63.23 -62.68 -31.26
CA THR A 883 -62.22 -61.87 -31.95
C THR A 883 -62.69 -60.42 -32.02
N GLN A 884 -61.85 -59.46 -31.63
CA GLN A 884 -62.17 -58.04 -31.66
C GLN A 884 -61.10 -57.28 -32.46
N VAL A 885 -61.54 -56.56 -33.50
CA VAL A 885 -60.68 -55.69 -34.32
C VAL A 885 -60.98 -54.22 -33.97
N PRO A 886 -59.97 -53.33 -33.84
CA PRO A 886 -60.23 -51.91 -33.63
C PRO A 886 -60.84 -51.24 -34.85
N LEU A 887 -61.49 -50.10 -34.63
CA LEU A 887 -61.94 -49.27 -35.73
C LEU A 887 -60.72 -48.67 -36.46
N GLN A 888 -60.80 -48.54 -37.78
CA GLN A 888 -59.70 -47.99 -38.58
C GLN A 888 -59.91 -46.49 -38.80
N LEU A 889 -58.86 -45.69 -38.58
CA LEU A 889 -58.84 -44.26 -38.84
C LEU A 889 -58.22 -43.95 -40.19
N LEU A 890 -58.90 -43.10 -40.95
CA LEU A 890 -58.57 -42.72 -42.33
C LEU A 890 -58.71 -41.19 -42.45
N MET A 891 -58.00 -40.57 -43.37
CA MET A 891 -58.09 -39.13 -43.65
C MET A 891 -58.13 -38.81 -45.14
N ASP A 892 -58.68 -37.65 -45.46
CA ASP A 892 -58.53 -37.02 -46.77
C ASP A 892 -57.55 -35.85 -46.66
N ALA A 893 -56.41 -35.94 -47.36
CA ALA A 893 -55.35 -34.93 -47.37
C ALA A 893 -55.08 -34.48 -48.81
N GLY A 894 -55.51 -33.26 -49.15
CA GLY A 894 -55.40 -32.73 -50.52
C GLY A 894 -56.16 -33.60 -51.55
N THR A 895 -55.42 -34.20 -52.49
CA THR A 895 -55.98 -35.07 -53.54
C THR A 895 -56.06 -36.55 -53.15
N GLN A 896 -55.44 -36.95 -52.03
CA GLN A 896 -55.45 -38.34 -51.56
C GLN A 896 -56.64 -38.59 -50.64
N ARG A 897 -57.46 -39.60 -50.97
CA ARG A 897 -58.63 -40.01 -50.19
C ARG A 897 -58.34 -41.31 -49.43
N ALA A 898 -58.85 -41.40 -48.20
CA ALA A 898 -58.73 -42.58 -47.33
C ALA A 898 -57.28 -43.05 -47.07
N VAL A 899 -56.39 -42.11 -46.74
CA VAL A 899 -55.03 -42.44 -46.26
C VAL A 899 -55.12 -42.90 -44.80
N SER A 900 -54.43 -44.00 -44.46
CA SER A 900 -54.39 -44.52 -43.09
C SER A 900 -53.77 -43.51 -42.13
N VAL A 901 -54.39 -43.30 -40.97
CA VAL A 901 -53.84 -42.52 -39.87
C VAL A 901 -53.15 -43.46 -38.90
N ASP A 902 -51.85 -43.26 -38.68
CA ASP A 902 -51.09 -44.09 -37.74
C ASP A 902 -51.51 -43.82 -36.28
N VAL A 903 -51.67 -44.90 -35.51
CA VAL A 903 -52.04 -44.86 -34.09
C VAL A 903 -50.80 -45.16 -33.24
N LEU A 904 -50.33 -44.17 -32.49
CA LEU A 904 -49.08 -44.29 -31.71
C LEU A 904 -49.26 -45.11 -30.42
N GLN A 905 -50.41 -44.97 -29.76
CA GLN A 905 -50.73 -45.69 -28.53
C GLN A 905 -52.18 -46.19 -28.54
N GLN A 906 -52.40 -47.44 -28.12
CA GLN A 906 -53.73 -48.03 -28.05
C GLN A 906 -53.97 -48.83 -26.77
N ASP A 907 -55.08 -48.55 -26.10
CA ASP A 907 -55.53 -49.18 -24.86
C ASP A 907 -56.91 -49.83 -25.03
N TRP A 908 -57.15 -50.93 -24.31
CA TRP A 908 -58.41 -51.67 -24.30
C TRP A 908 -58.85 -51.97 -22.86
N ALA A 909 -60.11 -51.68 -22.56
CA ALA A 909 -60.79 -52.08 -21.33
C ALA A 909 -62.01 -52.94 -21.71
N VAL A 910 -62.14 -54.13 -21.11
CA VAL A 910 -63.19 -55.08 -21.45
C VAL A 910 -64.02 -55.36 -20.19
N HIS A 911 -65.29 -55.01 -20.23
CA HIS A 911 -66.29 -55.32 -19.20
C HIS A 911 -67.12 -56.52 -19.66
N TYR A 912 -67.30 -57.49 -18.78
CA TYR A 912 -68.00 -58.75 -19.05
C TYR A 912 -68.96 -59.10 -17.90
N PRO A 913 -70.01 -59.89 -18.14
CA PRO A 913 -70.96 -60.28 -17.10
C PRO A 913 -70.29 -61.10 -15.97
N GLU A 914 -70.80 -60.99 -14.74
CA GLU A 914 -70.23 -61.69 -13.56
C GLU A 914 -70.16 -63.22 -13.72
N ASP A 915 -71.03 -63.79 -14.56
CA ASP A 915 -71.08 -65.23 -14.86
C ASP A 915 -70.05 -65.68 -15.91
N SER A 916 -69.17 -64.78 -16.37
CA SER A 916 -68.15 -65.06 -17.37
C SER A 916 -66.74 -64.79 -16.84
N LEU A 917 -65.76 -65.55 -17.33
CA LEU A 917 -64.36 -65.44 -16.94
C LEU A 917 -63.48 -65.33 -18.18
N ILE A 918 -62.54 -64.37 -18.19
CA ILE A 918 -61.56 -64.25 -19.27
C ILE A 918 -60.38 -65.19 -19.00
N LEU A 919 -60.34 -66.32 -19.70
CA LEU A 919 -59.33 -67.38 -19.49
C LEU A 919 -57.99 -67.12 -20.21
N GLY A 920 -57.96 -66.25 -21.23
CA GLY A 920 -56.79 -65.98 -22.04
C GLY A 920 -57.03 -64.90 -23.11
N VAL A 921 -55.95 -64.25 -23.54
CA VAL A 921 -55.97 -63.25 -24.63
C VAL A 921 -54.87 -63.61 -25.63
N GLU A 922 -55.24 -63.86 -26.88
CA GLU A 922 -54.30 -64.05 -28.00
C GLU A 922 -54.13 -62.71 -28.73
N SER A 923 -53.07 -61.96 -28.43
CA SER A 923 -52.90 -60.60 -28.95
C SER A 923 -51.45 -60.09 -28.90
N PRO A 924 -51.04 -59.13 -29.78
CA PRO A 924 -49.85 -58.32 -29.57
C PRO A 924 -49.94 -57.38 -28.35
N TYR A 925 -51.13 -57.17 -27.78
CA TYR A 925 -51.34 -56.35 -26.58
C TYR A 925 -50.93 -57.07 -25.30
N ARG A 926 -50.49 -56.31 -24.28
CA ARG A 926 -50.16 -56.83 -22.94
C ARG A 926 -51.28 -56.50 -21.97
N ALA A 927 -51.80 -57.51 -21.26
CA ALA A 927 -52.80 -57.32 -20.21
C ALA A 927 -52.21 -56.50 -19.05
N LYS A 928 -52.84 -55.37 -18.71
CA LYS A 928 -52.47 -54.52 -17.55
C LYS A 928 -52.95 -55.13 -16.22
N GLU A 929 -54.09 -55.81 -16.25
CA GLU A 929 -54.67 -56.51 -15.09
C GLU A 929 -54.51 -58.03 -15.23
N ARG A 930 -54.54 -58.74 -14.08
CA ARG A 930 -54.37 -60.20 -14.05
C ARG A 930 -55.67 -60.86 -14.54
N LEU A 931 -55.60 -61.62 -15.63
CA LEU A 931 -56.75 -62.37 -16.16
C LEU A 931 -57.35 -63.33 -15.11
N ASP A 932 -58.64 -63.60 -15.27
CA ASP A 932 -59.40 -64.47 -14.38
C ASP A 932 -58.83 -65.89 -14.34
N ARG A 933 -58.91 -66.51 -13.17
CA ARG A 933 -58.40 -67.86 -12.94
C ARG A 933 -59.56 -68.79 -12.61
N SER A 934 -59.95 -69.66 -13.53
CA SER A 934 -60.66 -70.88 -13.16
C SER A 934 -59.72 -71.72 -12.26
N GLY A 935 -60.25 -72.35 -11.21
CA GLY A 935 -59.49 -72.90 -10.08
C GLY A 935 -58.25 -73.74 -10.41
N TRP A 936 -57.44 -74.00 -9.36
CA TRP A 936 -56.12 -74.66 -9.29
C TRP A 936 -55.71 -75.71 -10.35
N LEU A 937 -56.65 -76.37 -11.03
CA LEU A 937 -56.39 -77.27 -12.15
C LEU A 937 -55.90 -76.54 -13.42
N SER A 938 -56.32 -75.29 -13.68
CA SER A 938 -55.83 -74.53 -14.84
C SER A 938 -54.35 -74.12 -14.72
N THR A 939 -53.87 -73.93 -13.48
CA THR A 939 -52.47 -73.57 -13.18
C THR A 939 -51.48 -74.71 -13.40
N LEU A 940 -51.92 -75.96 -13.44
CA LEU A 940 -51.04 -77.10 -13.77
C LEU A 940 -50.68 -77.14 -15.27
N GLY A 941 -51.55 -76.60 -16.13
CA GLY A 941 -51.31 -76.54 -17.58
C GLY A 941 -50.26 -75.51 -18.02
N GLN A 942 -49.84 -74.59 -17.13
CA GLN A 942 -48.89 -73.52 -17.44
C GLN A 942 -47.49 -73.72 -16.78
N LEU A 943 -47.26 -74.83 -16.08
CA LEU A 943 -45.95 -75.18 -15.52
C LEU A 943 -45.02 -75.72 -16.62
N ARG A 944 -44.25 -74.82 -17.26
CA ARG A 944 -43.07 -75.22 -18.03
C ARG A 944 -41.96 -75.67 -17.07
N LEU A 945 -41.63 -76.95 -17.08
CA LEU A 945 -40.49 -77.51 -16.34
C LEU A 945 -39.18 -76.87 -16.85
N PRO A 946 -38.31 -76.37 -15.95
CA PRO A 946 -37.04 -75.72 -16.32
C PRO A 946 -36.06 -76.72 -16.95
N THR A 947 -35.30 -76.25 -17.93
CA THR A 947 -34.33 -77.06 -18.70
C THR A 947 -33.14 -77.48 -17.85
N TRP A 948 -32.67 -78.72 -18.07
CA TRP A 948 -31.62 -79.41 -17.29
C TRP A 948 -30.29 -78.67 -17.12
N SER A 949 -30.00 -77.67 -17.95
CA SER A 949 -28.80 -76.83 -17.84
C SER A 949 -28.81 -75.89 -16.62
N ASP A 950 -29.99 -75.47 -16.14
CA ASP A 950 -30.10 -74.53 -15.01
C ASP A 950 -30.05 -75.22 -13.64
N VAL A 951 -30.30 -76.54 -13.59
CA VAL A 951 -30.31 -77.33 -12.36
C VAL A 951 -28.89 -77.68 -11.89
N SER A 952 -27.95 -77.89 -12.82
CA SER A 952 -26.56 -78.29 -12.48
C SER A 952 -25.76 -77.15 -11.82
N SER A 953 -25.96 -75.91 -12.27
CA SER A 953 -25.26 -74.74 -11.73
C SER A 953 -25.68 -74.40 -10.28
N ARG A 954 -26.93 -74.71 -9.91
CA ARG A 954 -27.47 -74.43 -8.57
C ARG A 954 -27.14 -75.52 -7.54
N LEU A 955 -26.98 -76.77 -7.98
CA LEU A 955 -26.57 -77.88 -7.09
C LEU A 955 -25.11 -77.80 -6.65
N GLY A 956 -24.21 -77.26 -7.48
CA GLY A 956 -22.78 -77.13 -7.13
C GLY A 956 -22.53 -76.17 -5.95
N VAL A 957 -23.25 -75.05 -5.90
CA VAL A 957 -23.14 -74.06 -4.81
C VAL A 957 -23.69 -74.62 -3.49
N PHE A 958 -24.80 -75.37 -3.55
CA PHE A 958 -25.39 -76.01 -2.39
C PHE A 958 -24.48 -77.11 -1.80
N GLY A 959 -23.79 -77.87 -2.66
CA GLY A 959 -22.82 -78.89 -2.24
C GLY A 959 -21.58 -78.30 -1.55
N LEU A 960 -21.04 -77.19 -2.07
CA LEU A 960 -19.89 -76.51 -1.47
C LEU A 960 -20.22 -75.94 -0.07
N TYR A 961 -21.44 -75.42 0.10
CA TYR A 961 -21.89 -74.86 1.38
C TYR A 961 -22.00 -75.94 2.46
N LEU A 962 -22.56 -77.10 2.14
CA LEU A 962 -22.64 -78.24 3.05
C LEU A 962 -21.25 -78.80 3.41
N LEU A 963 -20.32 -78.81 2.47
CA LEU A 963 -18.96 -79.29 2.70
C LEU A 963 -18.17 -78.36 3.63
N LEU A 964 -18.29 -77.04 3.46
CA LEU A 964 -17.66 -76.05 4.35
C LEU A 964 -18.25 -76.10 5.77
N LEU A 965 -19.56 -76.34 5.90
CA LEU A 965 -20.25 -76.47 7.18
C LEU A 965 -19.84 -77.77 7.91
N PHE A 966 -19.64 -78.86 7.16
CA PHE A 966 -19.11 -80.12 7.67
C PHE A 966 -17.64 -80.02 8.12
N VAL A 967 -16.79 -79.36 7.33
CA VAL A 967 -15.38 -79.12 7.69
C VAL A 967 -15.28 -78.24 8.94
N GLY A 968 -16.08 -77.18 9.04
CA GLY A 968 -16.14 -76.30 10.21
C GLY A 968 -16.58 -77.03 11.49
N THR A 969 -17.57 -77.93 11.39
CA THR A 969 -18.03 -78.74 12.54
C THR A 969 -16.98 -79.75 12.99
N VAL A 970 -16.28 -80.44 12.07
CA VAL A 970 -15.18 -81.37 12.42
C VAL A 970 -13.98 -80.66 13.05
N LEU A 971 -13.63 -79.45 12.60
CA LEU A 971 -12.56 -78.64 13.18
C LEU A 971 -12.90 -78.12 14.58
N CYS A 972 -14.17 -77.85 14.85
CA CYS A 972 -14.64 -77.43 16.18
C CYS A 972 -14.52 -78.57 17.20
N LEU A 973 -14.79 -79.82 16.80
CA LEU A 973 -14.60 -81.01 17.66
C LEU A 973 -13.13 -81.34 17.96
N ARG A 974 -12.19 -81.00 17.06
CA ARG A 974 -10.75 -81.29 17.25
C ARG A 974 -9.95 -80.19 17.98
N ARG A 975 -10.63 -79.16 18.51
CA ARG A 975 -10.05 -78.10 19.38
C ARG A 975 -8.82 -77.37 18.79
N ARG A 976 -8.72 -77.24 17.45
CA ARG A 976 -7.71 -76.42 16.75
C ARG A 976 -8.26 -75.03 16.42
N TRP A 977 -8.13 -74.08 17.35
CA TRP A 977 -8.86 -72.80 17.29
C TRP A 977 -8.30 -71.78 16.29
N LYS A 978 -7.04 -71.93 15.82
CA LYS A 978 -6.44 -71.03 14.83
C LYS A 978 -6.87 -71.29 13.38
N SER A 979 -7.38 -72.49 13.06
CA SER A 979 -7.90 -72.87 11.74
C SER A 979 -9.42 -72.68 11.60
N LEU A 980 -10.11 -72.41 12.71
CA LEU A 980 -11.55 -72.18 12.77
C LEU A 980 -11.94 -70.78 12.27
N THR A 981 -11.08 -69.79 12.52
CA THR A 981 -11.26 -68.41 12.05
C THR A 981 -11.21 -68.28 10.52
N GLY A 982 -10.36 -69.09 9.85
CA GLY A 982 -10.27 -69.10 8.38
C GLY A 982 -11.50 -69.72 7.69
N THR A 983 -12.09 -70.77 8.28
CA THR A 983 -13.28 -71.43 7.71
C THR A 983 -14.55 -70.60 7.89
N VAL A 984 -14.70 -69.90 9.03
CA VAL A 984 -15.82 -68.97 9.25
C VAL A 984 -15.75 -67.76 8.32
N ALA A 985 -14.55 -67.22 8.05
CA ALA A 985 -14.37 -66.11 7.11
C ALA A 985 -14.73 -66.49 5.66
N VAL A 986 -14.35 -67.69 5.21
CA VAL A 986 -14.72 -68.18 3.87
C VAL A 986 -16.22 -68.45 3.75
N LEU A 987 -16.87 -68.97 4.78
CA LEU A 987 -18.33 -69.18 4.81
C LEU A 987 -19.10 -67.86 4.76
N LEU A 988 -18.59 -66.81 5.41
CA LEU A 988 -19.14 -65.44 5.35
C LEU A 988 -18.96 -64.81 3.97
N ILE A 989 -17.80 -64.99 3.32
CA ILE A 989 -17.56 -64.47 1.97
C ILE A 989 -18.44 -65.18 0.92
N VAL A 990 -18.62 -66.51 1.04
CA VAL A 990 -19.50 -67.27 0.14
C VAL A 990 -20.99 -66.92 0.38
N SER A 991 -21.41 -66.61 1.60
CA SER A 991 -22.78 -66.14 1.86
C SER A 991 -23.02 -64.71 1.36
N LEU A 992 -22.04 -63.82 1.49
CA LEU A 992 -22.09 -62.46 0.93
C LEU A 992 -22.10 -62.43 -0.60
N LEU A 993 -21.30 -63.30 -1.26
CA LEU A 993 -21.29 -63.43 -2.72
C LEU A 993 -22.57 -64.07 -3.29
N SER A 994 -23.23 -64.98 -2.55
CA SER A 994 -24.50 -65.57 -2.97
C SER A 994 -25.70 -64.63 -2.76
N MET A 995 -25.68 -63.73 -1.77
CA MET A 995 -26.69 -62.66 -1.65
C MET A 995 -26.48 -61.55 -2.69
N SER A 996 -25.25 -61.16 -3.01
CA SER A 996 -24.95 -60.16 -4.05
C SER A 996 -25.24 -60.64 -5.48
N GLY A 997 -25.26 -61.96 -5.72
CA GLY A 997 -25.60 -62.56 -7.03
C GLY A 997 -27.09 -62.61 -7.36
N SER A 998 -27.98 -62.29 -6.41
CA SER A 998 -29.43 -62.32 -6.60
C SER A 998 -30.06 -60.97 -6.98
N ASN A 999 -29.30 -59.87 -6.90
CA ASN A 999 -29.74 -58.52 -7.30
C ASN A 999 -29.05 -57.95 -8.56
N LEU A 1000 -28.32 -58.77 -9.32
CA LEU A 1000 -27.61 -58.35 -10.55
C LEU A 1000 -27.90 -59.21 -11.80
N ARG A 1001 -29.02 -59.93 -11.83
CA ARG A 1001 -29.53 -60.62 -13.04
C ARG A 1001 -31.04 -60.42 -13.22
N THR A 1002 -31.43 -59.17 -13.40
CA THR A 1002 -32.54 -58.84 -14.31
C THR A 1002 -31.99 -57.88 -15.36
N VAL A 1003 -32.39 -58.11 -16.61
CA VAL A 1003 -31.98 -57.38 -17.82
C VAL A 1003 -30.61 -57.78 -18.42
N ARG A 1004 -30.58 -58.93 -19.10
CA ARG A 1004 -29.96 -59.11 -20.44
C ARG A 1004 -30.24 -60.53 -20.95
N SER A 1005 -31.35 -60.69 -21.65
CA SER A 1005 -31.42 -61.61 -22.80
C SER A 1005 -31.77 -60.76 -24.01
N ARG A 1006 -30.75 -60.48 -24.82
CA ARG A 1006 -30.89 -59.91 -26.16
C ARG A 1006 -30.90 -61.10 -27.11
N VAL A 1007 -32.00 -61.32 -27.82
CA VAL A 1007 -31.95 -61.94 -29.14
C VAL A 1007 -32.42 -60.87 -30.13
N GLN A 1008 -31.58 -60.68 -31.13
CA GLN A 1008 -31.61 -59.78 -32.28
C GLN A 1008 -32.98 -59.30 -32.76
N MET A 1009 -33.12 -57.98 -32.90
CA MET A 1009 -33.45 -57.30 -34.17
C MET A 1009 -32.86 -55.86 -34.14
N MET A 1010 -32.63 -55.31 -35.33
CA MET A 1010 -31.67 -54.25 -35.70
C MET A 1010 -31.64 -52.96 -34.86
N GLN A 1011 -30.43 -52.41 -34.68
CA GLN A 1011 -30.19 -51.00 -34.39
C GLN A 1011 -30.35 -50.18 -35.67
N GLY A 1012 -31.31 -49.25 -35.66
CA GLY A 1012 -31.22 -47.96 -36.31
C GLY A 1012 -31.12 -46.88 -35.22
N HIS A 1013 -29.94 -46.27 -35.15
CA HIS A 1013 -29.60 -44.88 -34.76
C HIS A 1013 -30.22 -44.18 -33.52
N TRP A 1014 -29.29 -43.49 -32.83
CA TRP A 1014 -29.38 -42.35 -31.89
C TRP A 1014 -29.17 -42.63 -30.39
N GLY A 1015 -28.03 -42.11 -29.88
CA GLY A 1015 -27.55 -42.07 -28.48
C GLY A 1015 -28.32 -41.06 -27.61
N TRP A 1016 -27.94 -40.75 -26.37
CA TRP A 1016 -26.61 -40.58 -25.77
C TRP A 1016 -26.65 -40.91 -24.26
N SER A 1017 -25.50 -41.21 -23.64
CA SER A 1017 -25.31 -41.06 -22.19
C SER A 1017 -23.86 -40.68 -21.88
N ASP A 1018 -23.73 -39.64 -21.06
CA ASP A 1018 -22.50 -39.01 -20.59
C ASP A 1018 -21.83 -39.75 -19.41
N VAL A 1019 -20.49 -39.72 -19.47
CA VAL A 1019 -19.50 -39.45 -18.41
C VAL A 1019 -19.20 -40.51 -17.31
N ALA A 1020 -17.89 -40.78 -17.21
CA ALA A 1020 -17.15 -41.62 -16.26
C ALA A 1020 -16.94 -40.96 -14.88
N PRO A 1021 -16.30 -41.65 -13.91
CA PRO A 1021 -14.93 -41.22 -13.62
C PRO A 1021 -13.91 -42.30 -13.21
N ASP A 1022 -12.68 -41.85 -13.38
CA ASP A 1022 -11.30 -42.28 -13.12
C ASP A 1022 -10.89 -43.16 -11.91
N ALA A 1023 -9.85 -43.95 -12.25
CA ALA A 1023 -8.53 -44.17 -11.61
C ALA A 1023 -8.37 -44.87 -10.23
N ALA A 1024 -7.58 -45.96 -10.26
CA ALA A 1024 -6.37 -46.14 -9.43
C ALA A 1024 -5.57 -47.38 -9.87
N VAL A 1025 -4.26 -47.23 -10.05
CA VAL A 1025 -3.26 -48.30 -10.28
C VAL A 1025 -2.56 -48.61 -8.95
N PRO A 1026 -2.15 -49.87 -8.69
CA PRO A 1026 -0.72 -50.08 -8.39
C PRO A 1026 -0.09 -51.36 -8.97
N ASP A 1027 1.23 -51.24 -9.17
CA ASP A 1027 2.26 -52.15 -9.70
C ASP A 1027 2.20 -53.64 -9.37
N PHE A 1028 2.73 -54.48 -10.27
CA PHE A 1028 3.73 -55.52 -9.91
C PHE A 1028 4.57 -55.98 -11.12
N MET A 1029 5.86 -56.20 -10.85
CA MET A 1029 6.94 -56.60 -11.76
C MET A 1029 6.72 -57.91 -12.55
N ALA A 1030 7.33 -58.01 -13.73
CA ALA A 1030 7.60 -59.28 -14.42
C ALA A 1030 9.12 -59.47 -14.67
N PRO A 1031 9.66 -60.70 -14.54
CA PRO A 1031 11.06 -60.99 -14.79
C PRO A 1031 11.36 -61.30 -16.27
N GLN A 1032 12.65 -61.15 -16.59
CA GLN A 1032 13.34 -61.43 -17.84
C GLN A 1032 13.12 -62.86 -18.39
N ALA A 1033 13.17 -63.03 -19.73
CA ALA A 1033 14.17 -63.89 -20.39
C ALA A 1033 14.08 -63.86 -21.94
N ASN A 1034 15.24 -63.61 -22.56
CA ASN A 1034 15.84 -64.25 -23.75
C ASN A 1034 15.09 -64.20 -25.10
N SER A 1035 15.58 -63.44 -26.09
CA SER A 1035 16.76 -63.72 -26.96
C SER A 1035 16.46 -64.85 -27.96
N GLN A 1036 16.70 -64.75 -29.28
CA GLN A 1036 17.95 -64.43 -29.97
C GLN A 1036 17.72 -64.40 -31.52
N VAL A 1037 18.56 -63.62 -32.24
CA VAL A 1037 19.30 -63.98 -33.50
C VAL A 1037 18.53 -63.96 -34.85
N VAL A 1038 19.05 -63.48 -36.01
CA VAL A 1038 20.29 -62.79 -36.46
C VAL A 1038 20.06 -62.19 -37.88
N ALA A 1039 20.91 -61.20 -38.21
CA ALA A 1039 21.08 -60.42 -39.45
C ALA A 1039 21.33 -61.20 -40.77
N PRO A 1040 21.64 -60.47 -41.88
CA PRO A 1040 23.05 -60.21 -42.15
C PRO A 1040 23.41 -58.76 -42.54
N MET A 1041 24.66 -58.42 -42.20
CA MET A 1041 25.47 -57.27 -42.66
C MET A 1041 25.90 -57.47 -44.14
N ALA A 1042 26.54 -56.57 -44.89
CA ALA A 1042 27.50 -55.51 -44.54
C ALA A 1042 27.85 -54.65 -45.79
N ASN A 1043 28.60 -53.56 -45.51
CA ASN A 1043 29.67 -52.93 -46.30
C ASN A 1043 29.40 -51.59 -46.99
N GLU A 1044 29.85 -50.52 -46.32
CA GLU A 1044 30.56 -49.39 -46.91
C GLU A 1044 31.99 -49.79 -47.33
N PRO A 1045 32.65 -49.06 -48.26
CA PRO A 1045 33.57 -47.99 -47.84
C PRO A 1045 33.65 -46.74 -48.77
N VAL A 1046 34.02 -45.62 -48.14
CA VAL A 1046 34.54 -44.32 -48.69
C VAL A 1046 36.09 -44.45 -48.86
N PRO A 1047 36.95 -43.56 -49.49
CA PRO A 1047 36.81 -42.20 -50.08
C PRO A 1047 37.56 -41.89 -51.42
N ALA A 1048 37.43 -40.61 -51.84
CA ALA A 1048 38.40 -39.70 -52.48
C ALA A 1048 38.67 -39.75 -54.01
N ASP A 1049 38.35 -38.66 -54.73
CA ASP A 1049 39.40 -37.78 -55.29
C ASP A 1049 38.89 -36.36 -55.62
N MET A 1050 39.79 -35.38 -55.50
CA MET A 1050 39.58 -33.94 -55.69
C MET A 1050 40.10 -33.45 -57.06
N SER A 1051 39.38 -32.51 -57.69
CA SER A 1051 39.87 -31.36 -58.52
C SER A 1051 38.70 -30.83 -59.37
N GLY A 1052 38.42 -29.54 -59.57
CA GLY A 1052 39.01 -28.26 -59.17
C GLY A 1052 38.58 -27.15 -60.16
N MET A 1053 38.50 -25.88 -59.68
CA MET A 1053 38.38 -24.57 -60.38
C MET A 1053 37.00 -24.10 -60.88
N MET A 1054 36.53 -22.84 -60.69
CA MET A 1054 36.99 -21.60 -60.02
C MET A 1054 35.75 -20.92 -59.36
N GLY A 1055 35.76 -20.25 -58.18
CA GLY A 1055 36.42 -18.97 -57.80
C GLY A 1055 35.53 -17.77 -58.21
N GLY A 1056 35.15 -16.76 -57.42
CA GLY A 1056 35.34 -16.30 -56.02
C GLY A 1056 34.44 -15.04 -55.85
N MET A 1057 33.73 -14.85 -54.73
CA MET A 1057 34.12 -14.19 -53.46
C MET A 1057 34.21 -12.65 -53.46
N GLY A 1058 33.61 -12.06 -52.42
CA GLY A 1058 34.00 -10.78 -51.79
C GLY A 1058 32.89 -9.71 -51.83
N GLY A 1059 32.25 -9.33 -50.72
CA GLY A 1059 32.42 -9.67 -49.31
C GLY A 1059 31.29 -9.07 -48.47
#